data_AF-A0A1C6I6W0-F1
#
_entry.id   AF-A0A1C6I6W0-F1
#
_cell.length_a   1.000
_cell.length_b   1.000
_cell.length_c   1.000
_cell.angle_alpha   90.00
_cell.angle_beta   90.00
_cell.angle_gamma   90.00
#
_symmetry.space_group_name_H-M   'P 1'
#
loop_
_entity.id
_entity.type
_entity.pdbx_description
1 polymer ?
#
loop_
_entity_poly.entity_id
_entity_poly.type
_entity_poly.pdbx_seq_one_letter_code
_entity_poly.pdbx_strand_id
1 'polypeptide(L)'
;MKGKFFKSAAAVLAVTMAFSGLPVGAYALDTSESVPETLVMADVTIPVEPTTSIYPTDPIEPTNPIYPTQPVEPTEPVIVNYPEITSFSNTAKGTKISWSKYDSATKYRVYIRNGSSWSRVGETTTTSFTHNSLKNNTTYVYTVRALDKKNNFVSDFNRDGYSNVFIAPPAISSIENVDGGVKIKWSKNSYVPNYRVYRKTKKTSWTRIGSTKNGSFTDTTATSGVSYTYTIRALDKKDNFISYFNSGKGITYVKAPTVTKIENTATGSKITWLKCNGAAKYRVYYLKNNSWKRLTTTTSTSYTHGKLTNGKKYTYTVRCLDKKDKFVSGFSKTGKTNLFLAPPAISSVSKAENGNLISWKSVSGADGYRLYRKSYGSSWSRIVSTTDNSFVDTTAGKNTVIAYTLRCLDEKGNLISSYIDKTKYYRNGELANGTVTVNGKKLTFVKGVLRTGMQTINGNKYYYNTSGVLQKNGIVGSDKDGWYYADKNGKIDFSYSNGITQNGKDWNVMSGKATRVKTKSDKTLFRALKVVAKVTNKSMSKSQKLKACFNYTKNAYKELNPRIPHYHGSDWPIVYANDMFVDGAGNCFSYGAAFAYMAKAIGYKNVYCCNSGGHGWAEVDGLVYDPEWSRHHAKDYYALNYNTTKDPNYKAAIASGYSWMHVKI
;
A
#
# COMPACT_ATOMS: atom_id res chain seq x y z
N MET A 1 52.07 -29.74 -29.45
CA MET A 1 52.90 -28.66 -28.86
C MET A 1 52.28 -28.25 -27.53
N LYS A 2 53.12 -28.29 -26.47
CA LYS A 2 53.06 -27.71 -25.09
C LYS A 2 51.76 -26.97 -24.67
N GLY A 3 51.12 -27.18 -23.51
CA GLY A 3 51.41 -28.04 -22.36
C GLY A 3 50.47 -27.77 -21.15
N LYS A 4 50.29 -28.84 -20.36
CA LYS A 4 50.11 -28.96 -18.89
C LYS A 4 48.89 -28.37 -18.14
N PHE A 5 48.08 -29.32 -17.66
CA PHE A 5 47.45 -29.49 -16.33
C PHE A 5 47.96 -28.64 -15.14
N PHE A 6 47.05 -28.27 -14.23
CA PHE A 6 47.17 -28.57 -12.78
C PHE A 6 45.80 -28.65 -12.08
N LYS A 7 45.64 -29.69 -11.24
CA LYS A 7 44.62 -29.88 -10.19
C LYS A 7 45.16 -29.37 -8.85
N SER A 8 44.30 -28.86 -7.96
CA SER A 8 44.35 -29.01 -6.49
C SER A 8 43.19 -28.23 -5.86
N ALA A 9 42.18 -28.85 -5.27
CA ALA A 9 42.10 -29.47 -3.94
C ALA A 9 41.85 -28.44 -2.80
N ALA A 10 40.83 -28.76 -2.00
CA ALA A 10 40.27 -27.98 -0.90
C ALA A 10 41.10 -28.07 0.38
N ALA A 11 40.97 -27.07 1.26
CA ALA A 11 41.16 -27.24 2.69
C ALA A 11 40.29 -26.26 3.49
N VAL A 12 39.62 -26.83 4.48
CA VAL A 12 38.76 -26.22 5.50
C VAL A 12 39.65 -25.71 6.63
N LEU A 13 39.36 -24.55 7.21
CA LEU A 13 39.64 -24.31 8.63
C LEU A 13 38.61 -23.33 9.21
N ALA A 14 37.84 -23.84 10.18
CA ALA A 14 36.99 -23.07 11.05
C ALA A 14 37.78 -22.69 12.31
N VAL A 15 37.68 -21.43 12.76
CA VAL A 15 37.96 -21.06 14.15
C VAL A 15 36.86 -20.10 14.60
N THR A 16 36.01 -20.61 15.48
CA THR A 16 35.11 -19.87 16.37
C THR A 16 35.86 -19.48 17.64
N MET A 17 35.81 -18.20 18.03
CA MET A 17 35.74 -17.80 19.44
C MET A 17 34.95 -16.50 19.58
N ALA A 18 33.96 -16.53 20.46
CA ALA A 18 33.19 -15.39 20.95
C ALA A 18 33.75 -14.96 22.31
N PHE A 19 33.70 -13.67 22.67
CA PHE A 19 33.43 -13.24 24.05
C PHE A 19 33.03 -11.74 24.13
N SER A 20 31.87 -11.51 24.75
CA SER A 20 31.42 -10.41 25.65
C SER A 20 31.81 -8.93 25.47
N GLY A 21 30.79 -8.09 25.23
CA GLY A 21 30.28 -7.02 26.14
C GLY A 21 31.17 -5.89 26.69
N LEU A 22 31.00 -4.66 26.13
CA LEU A 22 30.65 -3.32 26.70
C LEU A 22 31.28 -2.80 28.04
N PRO A 23 31.29 -1.47 28.37
CA PRO A 23 31.14 -0.22 27.57
C PRO A 23 31.99 1.05 28.01
N VAL A 24 31.80 2.17 27.28
CA VAL A 24 31.96 3.63 27.61
C VAL A 24 33.35 4.28 27.77
N GLY A 25 33.54 5.42 27.05
CA GLY A 25 34.34 6.60 27.46
C GLY A 25 35.45 6.96 26.47
N ALA A 26 35.29 7.88 25.51
CA ALA A 26 35.29 9.35 25.62
C ALA A 26 36.65 9.98 25.18
N TYR A 27 36.54 10.93 24.23
CA TYR A 27 37.49 11.98 23.80
C TYR A 27 38.87 11.60 23.24
N ALA A 28 39.09 11.92 21.97
CA ALA A 28 40.26 12.69 21.51
C ALA A 28 39.99 13.25 20.10
N LEU A 29 40.11 14.57 19.95
CA LEU A 29 40.42 15.23 18.69
C LEU A 29 41.87 14.88 18.32
N ASP A 30 42.13 14.57 17.05
CA ASP A 30 43.34 15.08 16.40
C ASP A 30 43.14 15.19 14.87
N THR A 31 43.85 16.19 14.38
CA THR A 31 43.98 16.82 13.08
C THR A 31 44.64 15.92 12.02
N SER A 32 44.28 16.15 10.75
CA SER A 32 45.24 16.38 9.65
C SER A 32 44.54 16.39 8.30
N GLU A 33 44.92 17.40 7.51
CA GLU A 33 44.57 17.59 6.11
C GLU A 33 45.18 16.49 5.23
N SER A 34 44.44 16.02 4.22
CA SER A 34 45.04 15.60 2.95
C SER A 34 43.98 15.60 1.85
N VAL A 35 44.22 16.46 0.86
CA VAL A 35 43.50 16.61 -0.40
C VAL A 35 43.62 15.33 -1.24
N PRO A 36 42.58 14.84 -1.95
CA PRO A 36 42.79 13.81 -2.96
C PRO A 36 42.89 14.44 -4.36
N GLU A 37 43.95 14.00 -5.03
CA GLU A 37 44.36 14.30 -6.40
C GLU A 37 43.28 14.01 -7.45
N THR A 38 43.21 14.90 -8.43
CA THR A 38 42.46 14.76 -9.68
C THR A 38 43.16 13.80 -10.63
N LEU A 39 42.48 12.72 -11.02
CA LEU A 39 42.88 11.85 -12.13
C LEU A 39 42.66 12.55 -13.48
N VAL A 40 43.73 12.61 -14.26
CA VAL A 40 43.79 13.04 -15.66
C VAL A 40 43.26 11.90 -16.55
N MET A 41 42.34 12.20 -17.47
CA MET A 41 41.99 11.31 -18.59
C MET A 41 41.94 12.10 -19.90
N ALA A 42 42.78 11.64 -20.81
CA ALA A 42 43.11 12.04 -22.17
C ALA A 42 42.01 12.68 -23.05
N ASP A 43 42.46 13.66 -23.83
CA ASP A 43 41.80 14.23 -25.01
C ASP A 43 41.61 13.18 -26.12
N VAL A 44 40.41 13.15 -26.67
CA VAL A 44 40.09 12.52 -27.95
C VAL A 44 39.43 13.56 -28.84
N THR A 45 40.19 14.06 -29.81
CA THR A 45 39.74 14.92 -30.91
C THR A 45 39.08 14.09 -32.03
N ILE A 46 37.92 14.54 -32.51
CA ILE A 46 37.27 14.09 -33.76
C ILE A 46 36.70 15.35 -34.46
N PRO A 47 36.80 15.50 -35.80
CA PRO A 47 36.82 16.79 -36.48
C PRO A 47 35.43 17.29 -36.91
N VAL A 48 35.33 18.59 -37.15
CA VAL A 48 34.11 19.26 -37.65
C VAL A 48 34.29 19.59 -39.14
N GLU A 49 33.40 19.06 -39.98
CA GLU A 49 33.26 19.38 -41.40
C GLU A 49 32.61 20.75 -41.65
N PRO A 50 32.84 21.38 -42.83
CA PRO A 50 32.51 22.78 -43.06
C PRO A 50 31.11 22.96 -43.65
N THR A 51 30.47 24.10 -43.34
CA THR A 51 29.31 24.58 -44.10
C THR A 51 29.59 25.93 -44.74
N THR A 52 29.43 25.88 -46.06
CA THR A 52 29.42 26.88 -47.14
C THR A 52 28.81 28.27 -46.88
N SER A 53 29.58 29.28 -47.33
CA SER A 53 29.27 30.34 -48.31
C SER A 53 28.04 31.25 -48.13
N ILE A 54 28.32 32.55 -47.95
CA ILE A 54 27.43 33.68 -48.26
C ILE A 54 28.19 34.64 -49.19
N TYR A 55 27.55 35.08 -50.26
CA TYR A 55 28.07 35.96 -51.32
C TYR A 55 28.44 37.38 -50.82
N PRO A 56 29.40 38.07 -51.48
CA PRO A 56 29.78 39.44 -51.17
C PRO A 56 28.80 40.47 -51.74
N THR A 57 28.55 41.54 -50.98
CA THR A 57 27.96 42.80 -51.47
C THR A 57 29.03 43.85 -51.71
N ASP A 58 28.80 44.70 -52.71
CA ASP A 58 29.68 45.70 -53.33
C ASP A 58 30.45 46.65 -52.39
N PRO A 59 31.60 47.21 -52.85
CA PRO A 59 32.43 48.11 -52.06
C PRO A 59 31.80 49.50 -51.90
N ILE A 60 31.83 50.00 -50.67
CA ILE A 60 31.45 51.38 -50.31
C ILE A 60 32.63 52.31 -50.62
N GLU A 61 32.35 53.44 -51.28
CA GLU A 61 33.31 54.51 -51.61
C GLU A 61 34.09 55.04 -50.38
N PRO A 62 35.34 55.51 -50.57
CA PRO A 62 36.17 56.07 -49.50
C PRO A 62 35.63 57.43 -49.05
N THR A 63 35.36 57.56 -47.75
CA THR A 63 35.08 58.86 -47.12
C THR A 63 36.38 59.53 -46.63
N ASN A 64 36.43 60.85 -46.78
CA ASN A 64 37.55 61.76 -46.55
C ASN A 64 38.27 61.62 -45.18
N PRO A 65 39.56 62.03 -45.10
CA PRO A 65 40.35 61.95 -43.86
C PRO A 65 39.79 62.84 -42.74
N ILE A 66 39.77 62.27 -41.53
CA ILE A 66 39.37 62.92 -40.28
C ILE A 66 40.48 63.88 -39.84
N TYR A 67 40.19 65.17 -39.82
CA TYR A 67 41.01 66.18 -39.14
C TYR A 67 40.86 66.06 -37.61
N PRO A 68 41.91 66.31 -36.81
CA PRO A 68 41.82 66.32 -35.36
C PRO A 68 40.86 67.44 -34.89
N THR A 69 39.82 67.07 -34.14
CA THR A 69 38.93 68.01 -33.46
C THR A 69 39.69 68.75 -32.35
N GLN A 70 39.60 70.08 -32.36
CA GLN A 70 40.13 70.94 -31.30
C GLN A 70 39.60 70.55 -29.90
N PRO A 71 40.33 70.86 -28.82
CA PRO A 71 39.86 70.65 -27.45
C PRO A 71 38.58 71.45 -27.21
N VAL A 72 37.53 70.80 -26.72
CA VAL A 72 36.29 71.47 -26.30
C VAL A 72 36.60 72.27 -25.03
N GLU A 73 36.34 73.58 -25.06
CA GLU A 73 36.35 74.45 -23.89
C GLU A 73 35.44 73.89 -22.77
N PRO A 74 35.86 73.93 -21.49
CA PRO A 74 34.97 73.59 -20.39
C PRO A 74 33.80 74.59 -20.36
N THR A 75 32.58 74.12 -20.59
CA THR A 75 31.38 74.94 -20.44
C THR A 75 31.23 75.39 -18.98
N GLU A 76 31.02 76.69 -18.77
CA GLU A 76 30.72 77.27 -17.45
C GLU A 76 29.58 76.49 -16.75
N PRO A 77 29.65 76.28 -15.42
CA PRO A 77 28.60 75.56 -14.70
C PRO A 77 27.28 76.31 -14.81
N VAL A 78 26.26 75.65 -15.36
CA VAL A 78 24.87 76.14 -15.34
C VAL A 78 24.46 76.32 -13.88
N ILE A 79 24.26 77.57 -13.43
CA ILE A 79 23.76 77.84 -12.08
C ILE A 79 22.29 77.42 -12.03
N VAL A 80 22.04 76.26 -11.42
CA VAL A 80 20.69 75.73 -11.21
C VAL A 80 20.05 76.46 -10.02
N ASN A 81 19.14 77.40 -10.28
CA ASN A 81 18.45 78.19 -9.24
C ASN A 81 17.27 77.46 -8.57
N TYR A 82 17.31 76.12 -8.52
CA TYR A 82 16.26 75.30 -7.91
C TYR A 82 16.83 74.01 -7.30
N PRO A 83 16.14 73.40 -6.31
CA PRO A 83 16.54 72.10 -5.77
C PRO A 83 16.50 71.00 -6.85
N GLU A 84 17.67 70.51 -7.24
CA GLU A 84 17.82 69.51 -8.30
C GLU A 84 17.50 68.10 -7.78
N ILE A 85 16.54 67.39 -8.40
CA ILE A 85 16.23 65.99 -8.04
C ILE A 85 17.40 65.11 -8.49
N THR A 86 18.05 64.47 -7.54
CA THR A 86 19.24 63.63 -7.75
C THR A 86 18.91 62.15 -7.92
N SER A 87 17.79 61.68 -7.35
CA SER A 87 17.42 60.26 -7.46
C SER A 87 15.94 59.98 -7.14
N PHE A 88 15.47 58.87 -7.70
CA PHE A 88 14.20 58.25 -7.37
C PHE A 88 14.40 56.84 -6.79
N SER A 89 13.58 56.48 -5.80
CA SER A 89 13.54 55.14 -5.24
C SER A 89 12.10 54.68 -5.02
N ASN A 90 11.66 53.67 -5.77
CA ASN A 90 10.31 53.10 -5.60
C ASN A 90 10.21 52.32 -4.27
N THR A 91 9.19 52.65 -3.49
CA THR A 91 8.79 52.02 -2.23
C THR A 91 7.66 51.01 -2.46
N ALA A 92 7.11 50.42 -1.38
CA ALA A 92 5.99 49.48 -1.50
C ALA A 92 4.71 50.10 -2.08
N LYS A 93 4.48 51.40 -1.89
CA LYS A 93 3.23 52.10 -2.27
C LYS A 93 3.45 53.41 -3.02
N GLY A 94 4.69 53.81 -3.29
CA GLY A 94 4.98 55.13 -3.83
C GLY A 94 6.44 55.34 -4.21
N THR A 95 6.85 56.59 -4.44
CA THR A 95 8.23 56.95 -4.83
C THR A 95 8.84 57.88 -3.79
N LYS A 96 10.04 57.54 -3.30
CA LYS A 96 10.90 58.49 -2.60
C LYS A 96 11.68 59.31 -3.62
N ILE A 97 11.53 60.62 -3.57
CA ILE A 97 12.24 61.60 -4.38
C ILE A 97 13.32 62.24 -3.49
N SER A 98 14.56 62.34 -3.96
CA SER A 98 15.66 63.00 -3.25
C SER A 98 16.29 64.07 -4.13
N TRP A 99 16.75 65.17 -3.53
CA TRP A 99 17.33 66.32 -4.23
C TRP A 99 18.54 66.92 -3.50
N SER A 100 19.29 67.76 -4.18
CA SER A 100 20.42 68.51 -3.61
C SER A 100 19.92 69.56 -2.61
N LYS A 101 20.66 69.77 -1.52
CA LYS A 101 20.35 70.82 -0.54
C LYS A 101 20.42 72.20 -1.22
N TYR A 102 19.51 73.08 -0.84
CA TYR A 102 19.49 74.47 -1.27
C TYR A 102 19.76 75.37 -0.06
N ASP A 103 20.82 76.19 -0.10
CA ASP A 103 21.41 76.78 1.10
C ASP A 103 20.49 77.73 1.87
N SER A 104 19.66 78.51 1.17
CA SER A 104 18.68 79.41 1.79
C SER A 104 17.36 78.73 2.18
N ALA A 105 17.23 77.40 1.95
CA ALA A 105 16.01 76.66 2.25
C ALA A 105 15.94 76.22 3.72
N THR A 106 14.79 76.46 4.35
CA THR A 106 14.43 75.87 5.64
C THR A 106 13.38 74.76 5.51
N LYS A 107 12.69 74.72 4.37
CA LYS A 107 11.69 73.71 4.01
C LYS A 107 11.63 73.58 2.49
N TYR A 108 11.15 72.45 2.01
CA TYR A 108 10.91 72.17 0.60
C TYR A 108 9.45 71.84 0.37
N ARG A 109 8.92 72.23 -0.79
CA ARG A 109 7.59 71.85 -1.26
C ARG A 109 7.73 71.07 -2.56
N VAL A 110 7.11 69.90 -2.60
CA VAL A 110 7.17 68.97 -3.73
C VAL A 110 5.88 69.08 -4.52
N TYR A 111 6.03 69.08 -5.84
CA TYR A 111 4.95 69.19 -6.80
C TYR A 111 4.95 68.02 -7.77
N ILE A 112 3.77 67.65 -8.24
CA ILE A 112 3.56 66.69 -9.31
C ILE A 112 2.89 67.38 -10.50
N ARG A 113 3.26 67.00 -11.71
CA ARG A 113 2.65 67.53 -12.93
C ARG A 113 1.23 66.97 -13.12
N ASN A 114 0.27 67.85 -13.37
CA ASN A 114 -1.13 67.53 -13.64
C ASN A 114 -1.60 68.32 -14.88
N GLY A 115 -1.55 67.66 -16.05
CA GLY A 115 -1.71 68.33 -17.34
C GLY A 115 -0.59 69.35 -17.59
N SER A 116 -0.96 70.58 -17.92
CA SER A 116 -0.05 71.72 -18.06
C SER A 116 0.31 72.40 -16.73
N SER A 117 -0.30 71.98 -15.61
CA SER A 117 -0.18 72.64 -14.30
C SER A 117 0.60 71.78 -13.28
N TRP A 118 0.99 72.39 -12.16
CA TRP A 118 1.67 71.72 -11.05
C TRP A 118 0.77 71.66 -9.81
N SER A 119 0.56 70.45 -9.28
CA SER A 119 -0.19 70.22 -8.04
C SER A 119 0.75 69.91 -6.89
N ARG A 120 0.53 70.50 -5.72
CA ARG A 120 1.34 70.24 -4.51
C ARG A 120 1.06 68.81 -4.01
N VAL A 121 2.11 68.05 -3.71
CA VAL A 121 2.00 66.72 -3.08
C VAL A 121 2.40 66.70 -1.61
N GLY A 122 3.22 67.67 -1.15
CA GLY A 122 3.59 67.78 0.25
C GLY A 122 4.72 68.75 0.52
N GLU A 123 5.13 68.84 1.78
CA GLU A 123 6.27 69.61 2.26
C GLU A 123 7.15 68.76 3.19
N THR A 124 8.42 69.09 3.28
CA THR A 124 9.41 68.40 4.13
C THR A 124 10.54 69.37 4.48
N THR A 125 11.12 69.23 5.67
CA THR A 125 12.34 69.96 6.07
C THR A 125 13.62 69.24 5.65
N THR A 126 13.50 68.00 5.17
CA THR A 126 14.63 67.19 4.69
C THR A 126 14.76 67.29 3.17
N THR A 127 15.89 66.85 2.62
CA THR A 127 16.17 66.81 1.18
C THR A 127 15.55 65.59 0.47
N SER A 128 14.48 65.03 1.04
CA SER A 128 13.72 63.95 0.40
C SER A 128 12.26 63.92 0.85
N PHE A 129 11.40 63.38 -0.02
CA PHE A 129 9.97 63.22 0.26
C PHE A 129 9.45 61.92 -0.37
N THR A 130 8.56 61.21 0.33
CA THR A 130 7.92 60.00 -0.19
C THR A 130 6.49 60.29 -0.61
N HIS A 131 6.23 60.28 -1.91
CA HIS A 131 4.89 60.39 -2.46
C HIS A 131 4.25 58.99 -2.53
N ASN A 132 3.28 58.75 -1.65
CA ASN A 132 2.59 57.46 -1.47
C ASN A 132 1.34 57.31 -2.36
N SER A 133 0.73 56.11 -2.32
CA SER A 133 -0.53 55.78 -3.00
C SER A 133 -0.50 55.97 -4.52
N LEU A 134 0.66 55.72 -5.13
CA LEU A 134 0.85 55.85 -6.58
C LEU A 134 0.20 54.67 -7.32
N LYS A 135 -0.33 54.97 -8.51
CA LYS A 135 -0.84 53.96 -9.45
C LYS A 135 0.35 53.25 -10.10
N ASN A 136 0.33 51.93 -10.07
CA ASN A 136 1.37 51.10 -10.70
C ASN A 136 1.46 51.39 -12.20
N ASN A 137 2.66 51.26 -12.77
CA ASN A 137 2.94 51.46 -14.20
C ASN A 137 2.55 52.85 -14.73
N THR A 138 2.66 53.86 -13.87
CA THR A 138 2.35 55.24 -14.22
C THR A 138 3.62 56.08 -14.09
N THR A 139 3.89 56.89 -15.12
CA THR A 139 4.94 57.90 -15.11
C THR A 139 4.47 59.11 -14.33
N TYR A 140 5.28 59.54 -13.37
CA TYR A 140 5.06 60.74 -12.58
C TYR A 140 6.20 61.71 -12.80
N VAL A 141 5.85 62.98 -13.01
CA VAL A 141 6.82 64.06 -13.23
C VAL A 141 6.79 65.00 -12.02
N TYR A 142 7.96 65.27 -11.44
CA TYR A 142 8.12 66.00 -10.19
C TYR A 142 8.97 67.26 -10.37
N THR A 143 8.69 68.27 -9.57
CA THR A 143 9.57 69.43 -9.35
C THR A 143 9.54 69.83 -7.88
N VAL A 144 10.59 70.48 -7.39
CA VAL A 144 10.77 70.84 -5.98
C VAL A 144 11.13 72.31 -5.88
N ARG A 145 10.57 73.00 -4.87
CA ARG A 145 10.91 74.40 -4.55
C ARG A 145 11.36 74.55 -3.12
N ALA A 146 12.34 75.41 -2.89
CA ALA A 146 12.82 75.79 -1.57
C ALA A 146 11.98 76.93 -0.97
N LEU A 147 11.80 76.90 0.35
CA LEU A 147 11.10 77.91 1.12
C LEU A 147 11.95 78.41 2.29
N ASP A 148 11.86 79.72 2.57
CA ASP A 148 12.42 80.34 3.78
C ASP A 148 11.55 80.08 5.03
N LYS A 149 11.98 80.62 6.18
CA LYS A 149 11.26 80.52 7.47
C LYS A 149 9.88 81.17 7.44
N LYS A 150 9.63 82.10 6.51
CA LYS A 150 8.36 82.80 6.34
C LYS A 150 7.44 82.13 5.30
N ASN A 151 7.85 80.98 4.74
CA ASN A 151 7.19 80.25 3.66
C ASN A 151 7.19 80.98 2.30
N ASN A 152 8.11 81.93 2.07
CA ASN A 152 8.33 82.49 0.75
C ASN A 152 9.19 81.54 -0.09
N PHE A 153 8.94 81.47 -1.38
CA PHE A 153 9.81 80.72 -2.29
C PHE A 153 11.15 81.46 -2.45
N VAL A 154 12.24 80.75 -2.20
CA VAL A 154 13.61 81.25 -2.35
C VAL A 154 14.35 80.59 -3.51
N SER A 155 13.62 79.81 -4.30
CA SER A 155 14.12 79.18 -5.52
C SER A 155 13.08 79.21 -6.63
N ASP A 156 13.56 79.04 -7.86
CA ASP A 156 12.76 78.66 -9.00
C ASP A 156 12.35 77.18 -8.91
N PHE A 157 11.89 76.62 -10.03
CA PHE A 157 11.57 75.21 -10.20
C PHE A 157 11.95 74.76 -11.61
N ASN A 158 12.25 73.47 -11.77
CA ASN A 158 12.41 72.87 -13.10
C ASN A 158 11.03 72.81 -13.80
N ARG A 159 10.88 73.54 -14.92
CA ARG A 159 9.63 73.60 -15.71
C ARG A 159 9.33 72.31 -16.45
N ASP A 160 10.34 71.57 -16.89
CA ASP A 160 10.18 70.28 -17.54
C ASP A 160 9.94 69.17 -16.51
N GLY A 161 10.60 69.31 -15.36
CA GLY A 161 10.54 68.39 -14.23
C GLY A 161 11.33 67.11 -14.45
N TYR A 162 11.35 66.27 -13.43
CA TYR A 162 12.04 64.98 -13.43
C TYR A 162 11.02 63.85 -13.42
N SER A 163 11.16 62.88 -14.33
CA SER A 163 10.22 61.78 -14.46
C SER A 163 10.69 60.50 -13.77
N ASN A 164 9.75 59.76 -13.18
CA ASN A 164 9.95 58.41 -12.69
C ASN A 164 8.71 57.56 -12.95
N VAL A 165 8.92 56.31 -13.35
CA VAL A 165 7.84 55.33 -13.46
C VAL A 165 7.70 54.62 -12.12
N PHE A 166 6.53 54.71 -11.49
CA PHE A 166 6.27 53.92 -10.29
C PHE A 166 5.98 52.47 -10.66
N ILE A 167 6.86 51.57 -10.23
CA ILE A 167 6.71 50.12 -10.36
C ILE A 167 6.50 49.52 -8.98
N ALA A 168 5.28 49.05 -8.72
CA ALA A 168 4.93 48.35 -7.49
C ALA A 168 5.71 47.02 -7.37
N PRO A 169 5.95 46.51 -6.14
CA PRO A 169 6.61 45.23 -5.94
C PRO A 169 5.92 44.08 -6.71
N PRO A 170 6.64 43.32 -7.54
CA PRO A 170 6.04 42.20 -8.28
C PRO A 170 5.42 41.17 -7.32
N ALA A 171 4.14 40.88 -7.51
CA ALA A 171 3.38 39.93 -6.69
C ALA A 171 3.35 38.53 -7.32
N ILE A 172 3.64 37.49 -6.54
CA ILE A 172 3.55 36.10 -6.98
C ILE A 172 2.08 35.68 -7.08
N SER A 173 1.59 35.54 -8.30
CA SER A 173 0.22 35.09 -8.57
C SER A 173 0.05 33.58 -8.30
N SER A 174 1.04 32.77 -8.67
CA SER A 174 1.02 31.31 -8.45
C SER A 174 2.36 30.78 -7.96
N ILE A 175 2.31 29.81 -7.05
CA ILE A 175 3.45 29.04 -6.53
C ILE A 175 3.04 27.57 -6.43
N GLU A 176 3.81 26.68 -7.05
CA GLU A 176 3.48 25.26 -7.10
C GLU A 176 4.74 24.38 -7.17
N ASN A 177 4.66 23.19 -6.58
CA ASN A 177 5.68 22.17 -6.74
C ASN A 177 5.49 21.48 -8.09
N VAL A 178 6.53 21.52 -8.92
CA VAL A 178 6.58 20.87 -10.25
C VAL A 178 7.59 19.72 -10.25
N ASP A 179 7.63 18.96 -11.33
CA ASP A 179 8.72 18.02 -11.55
C ASP A 179 10.03 18.81 -11.70
N GLY A 180 10.99 18.54 -10.81
CA GLY A 180 12.29 19.22 -10.80
C GLY A 180 12.40 20.52 -10.00
N GLY A 181 11.36 21.02 -9.31
CA GLY A 181 11.53 22.22 -8.47
C GLY A 181 10.26 22.94 -8.02
N VAL A 182 10.42 24.19 -7.57
CA VAL A 182 9.32 25.10 -7.24
C VAL A 182 9.12 26.09 -8.38
N LYS A 183 7.93 26.11 -9.00
CA LYS A 183 7.60 27.09 -10.03
C LYS A 183 6.82 28.25 -9.43
N ILE A 184 7.29 29.46 -9.68
CA ILE A 184 6.62 30.71 -9.34
C ILE A 184 6.24 31.46 -10.62
N LYS A 185 5.07 32.10 -10.59
CA LYS A 185 4.55 32.93 -11.70
C LYS A 185 4.06 34.27 -11.16
N TRP A 186 4.19 35.30 -12.00
CA TRP A 186 3.70 36.66 -11.76
C TRP A 186 3.32 37.31 -13.10
N SER A 187 2.58 38.41 -13.05
CA SER A 187 2.24 39.17 -14.25
C SER A 187 3.48 39.86 -14.82
N LYS A 188 3.84 39.54 -16.07
CA LYS A 188 4.92 40.23 -16.78
C LYS A 188 4.51 41.70 -17.01
N ASN A 189 5.46 42.60 -16.82
CA ASN A 189 5.28 44.04 -16.96
C ASN A 189 6.14 44.55 -18.12
N SER A 190 5.54 45.26 -19.09
CA SER A 190 6.23 45.79 -20.26
C SER A 190 7.31 46.83 -19.91
N TYR A 191 7.16 47.54 -18.79
CA TYR A 191 8.15 48.51 -18.29
C TYR A 191 9.35 47.86 -17.59
N VAL A 192 9.33 46.53 -17.38
CA VAL A 192 10.35 45.81 -16.61
C VAL A 192 11.17 44.90 -17.54
N PRO A 193 12.39 45.30 -17.90
CA PRO A 193 13.30 44.49 -18.73
C PRO A 193 13.67 43.14 -18.12
N ASN A 194 13.86 43.09 -16.79
CA ASN A 194 14.38 41.91 -16.11
C ASN A 194 13.84 41.80 -14.67
N TYR A 195 13.78 40.58 -14.16
CA TYR A 195 13.38 40.29 -12.78
C TYR A 195 14.49 39.56 -12.04
N ARG A 196 14.67 39.85 -10.75
CA ARG A 196 15.55 39.11 -9.84
C ARG A 196 14.71 38.36 -8.81
N VAL A 197 14.98 37.07 -8.66
CA VAL A 197 14.24 36.18 -7.77
C VAL A 197 15.09 35.88 -6.54
N TYR A 198 14.44 35.96 -5.38
CA TYR A 198 15.02 35.67 -4.09
C TYR A 198 14.23 34.61 -3.35
N ARG A 199 14.93 33.84 -2.54
CA ARG A 199 14.38 32.81 -1.66
C ARG A 199 14.96 32.97 -0.25
N LYS A 200 14.19 32.61 0.76
CA LYS A 200 14.67 32.40 2.13
C LYS A 200 13.94 31.25 2.82
N THR A 201 14.50 30.78 3.91
CA THR A 201 13.80 29.95 4.91
C THR A 201 13.42 30.82 6.10
N LYS A 202 12.79 30.24 7.13
CA LYS A 202 12.48 30.95 8.39
C LYS A 202 13.74 31.49 9.09
N LYS A 203 14.89 30.83 8.92
CA LYS A 203 16.15 31.12 9.63
C LYS A 203 17.18 31.88 8.79
N THR A 204 16.90 32.18 7.53
CA THR A 204 17.87 32.79 6.62
C THR A 204 17.38 34.15 6.11
N SER A 205 18.33 35.00 5.75
CA SER A 205 18.07 36.20 4.96
C SER A 205 17.70 35.85 3.52
N TRP A 206 17.27 36.86 2.74
CA TRP A 206 16.98 36.71 1.33
C TRP A 206 18.25 36.39 0.53
N THR A 207 18.25 35.27 -0.17
CA THR A 207 19.32 34.86 -1.07
C THR A 207 18.84 34.95 -2.51
N ARG A 208 19.64 35.55 -3.40
CA ARG A 208 19.36 35.57 -4.83
C ARG A 208 19.48 34.15 -5.38
N ILE A 209 18.50 33.71 -6.16
CA ILE A 209 18.52 32.38 -6.81
C ILE A 209 18.53 32.45 -8.34
N GLY A 210 18.33 33.63 -8.91
CA GLY A 210 18.43 33.82 -10.36
C GLY A 210 17.78 35.11 -10.85
N SER A 211 17.83 35.31 -12.16
CA SER A 211 17.17 36.40 -12.87
C SER A 211 16.47 35.87 -14.12
N THR A 212 15.42 36.56 -14.58
CA THR A 212 14.64 36.12 -15.75
C THR A 212 13.90 37.29 -16.39
N LYS A 213 13.78 37.28 -17.73
CA LYS A 213 12.95 38.22 -18.50
C LYS A 213 11.48 37.77 -18.59
N ASN A 214 11.18 36.57 -18.11
CA ASN A 214 9.84 35.97 -18.18
C ASN A 214 9.04 36.25 -16.91
N GLY A 215 7.71 36.23 -17.00
CA GLY A 215 6.79 36.28 -15.84
C GLY A 215 6.76 34.99 -15.01
N SER A 216 7.83 34.19 -15.05
CA SER A 216 7.94 32.94 -14.31
C SER A 216 9.39 32.53 -14.09
N PHE A 217 9.61 31.78 -13.00
CA PHE A 217 10.89 31.19 -12.65
C PHE A 217 10.67 29.81 -12.01
N THR A 218 11.59 28.88 -12.24
CA THR A 218 11.59 27.57 -11.58
C THR A 218 12.86 27.40 -10.78
N ASP A 219 12.73 27.32 -9.47
CA ASP A 219 13.82 27.03 -8.55
C ASP A 219 14.09 25.52 -8.54
N THR A 220 15.10 25.11 -9.31
CA THR A 220 15.57 23.71 -9.43
C THR A 220 16.55 23.33 -8.31
N THR A 221 16.96 24.28 -7.48
CA THR A 221 17.93 24.10 -6.39
C THR A 221 17.25 23.85 -5.04
N ALA A 222 15.92 23.81 -5.00
CA ALA A 222 15.16 23.59 -3.78
C ALA A 222 15.38 22.17 -3.24
N THR A 223 15.77 22.06 -1.97
CA THR A 223 15.88 20.78 -1.27
C THR A 223 14.50 20.30 -0.78
N SER A 224 14.18 19.03 -1.05
CA SER A 224 12.88 18.44 -0.67
C SER A 224 12.68 18.42 0.85
N GLY A 225 11.46 18.72 1.29
CA GLY A 225 11.07 18.79 2.70
C GLY A 225 11.30 20.16 3.34
N VAL A 226 11.91 21.12 2.65
CA VAL A 226 12.21 22.45 3.18
C VAL A 226 11.12 23.46 2.80
N SER A 227 10.74 24.30 3.77
CA SER A 227 9.84 25.44 3.55
C SER A 227 10.62 26.68 3.12
N TYR A 228 10.21 27.26 1.99
CA TYR A 228 10.80 28.43 1.39
C TYR A 228 9.76 29.54 1.22
N THR A 229 10.21 30.79 1.35
CA THR A 229 9.47 31.98 0.95
C THR A 229 10.21 32.62 -0.22
N TYR A 230 9.47 33.00 -1.27
CA TYR A 230 10.01 33.61 -2.48
C TYR A 230 9.54 35.05 -2.64
N THR A 231 10.41 35.95 -3.11
CA THR A 231 10.05 37.31 -3.54
C THR A 231 10.80 37.67 -4.81
N ILE A 232 10.32 38.73 -5.49
CA ILE A 232 10.80 39.14 -6.81
C ILE A 232 11.02 40.66 -6.77
N ARG A 233 12.08 41.14 -7.42
CA ARG A 233 12.30 42.57 -7.67
C ARG A 233 12.42 42.83 -9.17
N ALA A 234 11.89 43.96 -9.61
CA ALA A 234 12.05 44.46 -10.97
C ALA A 234 13.40 45.16 -11.13
N LEU A 235 14.01 44.98 -12.30
CA LEU A 235 15.28 45.57 -12.68
C LEU A 235 15.13 46.37 -13.98
N ASP A 236 15.90 47.45 -14.11
CA ASP A 236 16.08 48.16 -15.39
C ASP A 236 17.07 47.42 -16.32
N LYS A 237 17.42 48.04 -17.46
CA LYS A 237 18.38 47.50 -18.43
C LYS A 237 19.83 47.45 -17.91
N LYS A 238 20.14 48.20 -16.85
CA LYS A 238 21.45 48.27 -16.19
C LYS A 238 21.49 47.44 -14.89
N ASP A 239 20.48 46.57 -14.68
CA ASP A 239 20.32 45.74 -13.49
C ASP A 239 20.14 46.49 -12.15
N ASN A 240 19.77 47.77 -12.19
CA ASN A 240 19.37 48.54 -11.02
C ASN A 240 17.95 48.18 -10.59
N PHE A 241 17.69 48.22 -9.28
CA PHE A 241 16.35 47.94 -8.77
C PHE A 241 15.39 49.10 -9.05
N ILE A 242 14.30 48.79 -9.74
CA ILE A 242 13.22 49.75 -10.02
C ILE A 242 11.93 49.43 -9.27
N SER A 243 11.92 48.41 -8.41
CA SER A 243 10.82 48.15 -7.47
C SER A 243 11.33 47.87 -6.07
N TYR A 244 10.45 48.05 -5.08
CA TYR A 244 10.68 47.56 -3.72
C TYR A 244 10.47 46.04 -3.61
N PHE A 245 10.73 45.46 -2.43
CA PHE A 245 10.42 44.06 -2.11
C PHE A 245 9.06 43.94 -1.41
N ASN A 246 8.48 42.75 -1.43
CA ASN A 246 7.31 42.40 -0.63
C ASN A 246 7.63 41.25 0.33
N SER A 247 6.66 40.87 1.17
CA SER A 247 6.79 39.75 2.11
C SER A 247 7.00 38.38 1.44
N GLY A 248 6.74 38.28 0.14
CA GLY A 248 6.85 37.05 -0.63
C GLY A 248 5.71 36.06 -0.41
N LYS A 249 5.83 34.87 -1.00
CA LYS A 249 4.88 33.76 -0.90
C LYS A 249 5.59 32.47 -0.50
N GLY A 250 5.04 31.75 0.47
CA GLY A 250 5.63 30.54 1.03
C GLY A 250 5.13 29.23 0.40
N ILE A 251 6.00 28.22 0.34
CA ILE A 251 5.67 26.83 -0.01
C ILE A 251 6.67 25.87 0.64
N THR A 252 6.21 24.66 0.97
CA THR A 252 7.12 23.54 1.29
C THR A 252 7.37 22.74 0.03
N TYR A 253 8.64 22.64 -0.39
CA TYR A 253 8.99 21.87 -1.57
C TYR A 253 8.93 20.37 -1.27
N VAL A 254 8.20 19.60 -2.07
CA VAL A 254 8.22 18.13 -2.04
C VAL A 254 8.59 17.64 -3.43
N LYS A 255 9.75 16.98 -3.53
CA LYS A 255 10.24 16.40 -4.79
C LYS A 255 9.25 15.36 -5.32
N ALA A 256 9.01 15.40 -6.62
CA ALA A 256 8.18 14.41 -7.28
C ALA A 256 8.74 12.98 -7.06
N PRO A 257 7.91 12.00 -6.69
CA PRO A 257 8.36 10.63 -6.53
C PRO A 257 8.72 10.02 -7.88
N THR A 258 9.88 9.36 -7.94
CA THR A 258 10.32 8.60 -9.12
C THR A 258 10.05 7.12 -8.91
N VAL A 259 9.45 6.46 -9.90
CA VAL A 259 9.34 5.00 -9.91
C VAL A 259 10.74 4.40 -10.06
N THR A 260 11.22 3.71 -9.05
CA THR A 260 12.56 3.11 -9.04
C THR A 260 12.57 1.74 -9.72
N LYS A 261 11.52 0.93 -9.51
CA LYS A 261 11.46 -0.45 -10.01
C LYS A 261 10.05 -0.83 -10.49
N ILE A 262 9.98 -1.61 -11.55
CA ILE A 262 8.76 -2.28 -12.01
C ILE A 262 9.07 -3.76 -12.17
N GLU A 263 8.29 -4.63 -11.53
CA GLU A 263 8.46 -6.08 -11.59
C GLU A 263 7.18 -6.74 -12.10
N ASN A 264 7.30 -7.60 -13.12
CA ASN A 264 6.17 -8.38 -13.59
C ASN A 264 5.81 -9.47 -12.56
N THR A 265 4.52 -9.59 -12.30
CA THR A 265 3.86 -10.58 -11.44
C THR A 265 3.08 -11.55 -12.33
N ALA A 266 2.35 -12.50 -11.73
CA ALA A 266 1.58 -13.47 -12.51
C ALA A 266 0.49 -12.83 -13.39
N THR A 267 -0.10 -11.72 -12.97
CA THR A 267 -1.24 -11.10 -13.66
C THR A 267 -1.07 -9.60 -13.93
N GLY A 268 0.07 -9.01 -13.58
CA GLY A 268 0.32 -7.59 -13.81
C GLY A 268 1.69 -7.13 -13.33
N SER A 269 1.86 -5.87 -12.95
CA SER A 269 3.18 -5.35 -12.55
C SER A 269 3.14 -4.66 -11.18
N LYS A 270 4.16 -4.95 -10.35
CA LYS A 270 4.42 -4.26 -9.09
C LYS A 270 5.34 -3.06 -9.34
N ILE A 271 4.86 -1.88 -8.99
CA ILE A 271 5.58 -0.61 -9.13
C ILE A 271 6.09 -0.18 -7.76
N THR A 272 7.35 0.23 -7.66
CA THR A 272 8.00 0.66 -6.40
C THR A 272 8.65 2.03 -6.58
N TRP A 273 8.59 2.87 -5.54
CA TRP A 273 9.22 4.19 -5.48
C TRP A 273 9.80 4.44 -4.08
N LEU A 274 10.58 5.50 -3.92
CA LEU A 274 11.15 5.89 -2.62
C LEU A 274 10.16 6.75 -1.81
N LYS A 275 10.29 6.71 -0.48
CA LYS A 275 9.53 7.58 0.41
C LYS A 275 9.91 9.05 0.18
N CYS A 276 8.92 9.92 0.07
CA CYS A 276 9.12 11.36 -0.06
C CYS A 276 8.90 12.09 1.28
N ASN A 277 9.89 12.86 1.71
CA ASN A 277 9.76 13.73 2.89
C ASN A 277 8.68 14.80 2.63
N GLY A 278 7.70 14.90 3.54
CA GLY A 278 6.54 15.80 3.39
C GLY A 278 5.31 15.17 2.71
N ALA A 279 5.38 13.91 2.27
CA ALA A 279 4.23 13.17 1.75
C ALA A 279 3.58 12.31 2.85
N ALA A 280 2.25 12.37 2.95
CA ALA A 280 1.46 11.48 3.81
C ALA A 280 0.93 10.26 3.03
N LYS A 281 0.60 10.44 1.75
CA LYS A 281 0.11 9.39 0.85
C LYS A 281 0.68 9.57 -0.56
N TYR A 282 0.46 8.57 -1.40
CA TYR A 282 0.85 8.54 -2.80
C TYR A 282 -0.36 8.25 -3.67
N ARG A 283 -0.49 8.96 -4.79
CA ARG A 283 -1.44 8.65 -5.86
C ARG A 283 -0.69 8.07 -7.04
N VAL A 284 -1.09 6.88 -7.45
CA VAL A 284 -0.45 6.12 -8.54
C VAL A 284 -1.28 6.23 -9.79
N TYR A 285 -0.63 6.45 -10.92
CA TYR A 285 -1.25 6.58 -12.23
C TYR A 285 -0.59 5.66 -13.24
N TYR A 286 -1.33 5.31 -14.28
CA TYR A 286 -0.79 4.77 -15.52
C TYR A 286 -1.23 5.59 -16.71
N LEU A 287 -0.42 5.60 -17.76
CA LEU A 287 -0.72 6.30 -19.00
C LEU A 287 -1.70 5.47 -19.84
N LYS A 288 -2.84 6.07 -20.20
CA LYS A 288 -3.85 5.49 -21.10
C LYS A 288 -4.28 6.56 -22.09
N ASN A 289 -4.12 6.30 -23.40
CA ASN A 289 -4.51 7.22 -24.47
C ASN A 289 -3.94 8.65 -24.25
N ASN A 290 -2.63 8.74 -24.00
CA ASN A 290 -1.92 9.99 -23.69
C ASN A 290 -2.41 10.76 -22.45
N SER A 291 -3.23 10.14 -21.60
CA SER A 291 -3.77 10.73 -20.37
C SER A 291 -3.45 9.87 -19.14
N TRP A 292 -3.12 10.52 -18.02
CA TRP A 292 -2.82 9.83 -16.76
C TRP A 292 -4.09 9.37 -16.06
N LYS A 293 -4.33 8.06 -16.05
CA LYS A 293 -5.45 7.45 -15.35
C LYS A 293 -5.05 6.99 -13.95
N ARG A 294 -5.82 7.41 -12.94
CA ARG A 294 -5.61 7.02 -11.53
C ARG A 294 -5.82 5.51 -11.36
N LEU A 295 -4.88 4.87 -10.65
CA LEU A 295 -4.99 3.48 -10.18
C LEU A 295 -5.44 3.41 -8.73
N THR A 296 -4.76 4.14 -7.84
CA THR A 296 -5.04 4.08 -6.40
C THR A 296 -4.48 5.30 -5.65
N THR A 297 -4.88 5.42 -4.39
CA THR A 297 -4.20 6.22 -3.36
C THR A 297 -3.73 5.26 -2.26
N THR A 298 -2.47 5.33 -1.83
CA THR A 298 -1.90 4.42 -0.82
C THR A 298 -0.89 5.13 0.08
N THR A 299 -0.69 4.63 1.30
CA THR A 299 0.41 5.04 2.19
C THR A 299 1.70 4.26 1.94
N SER A 300 1.60 3.11 1.25
CA SER A 300 2.74 2.27 0.89
C SER A 300 3.59 2.91 -0.21
N THR A 301 4.87 2.52 -0.28
CA THR A 301 5.80 2.92 -1.35
C THR A 301 5.84 1.94 -2.52
N SER A 302 4.82 1.08 -2.62
CA SER A 302 4.62 0.19 -3.77
C SER A 302 3.14 -0.09 -4.01
N TYR A 303 2.83 -0.50 -5.24
CA TYR A 303 1.49 -0.90 -5.65
C TYR A 303 1.54 -1.93 -6.78
N THR A 304 0.62 -2.89 -6.79
CA THR A 304 0.50 -3.89 -7.86
C THR A 304 -0.68 -3.57 -8.77
N HIS A 305 -0.40 -3.21 -10.02
CA HIS A 305 -1.39 -3.04 -11.07
C HIS A 305 -1.64 -4.41 -11.73
N GLY A 306 -2.71 -5.09 -11.35
CA GLY A 306 -3.09 -6.42 -11.86
C GLY A 306 -3.94 -6.38 -13.13
N LYS A 307 -4.24 -7.57 -13.67
CA LYS A 307 -5.06 -7.81 -14.87
C LYS A 307 -4.54 -7.10 -16.13
N LEU A 308 -3.23 -7.14 -16.34
CA LEU A 308 -2.59 -6.55 -17.51
C LEU A 308 -2.65 -7.49 -18.72
N THR A 309 -2.61 -6.90 -19.91
CA THR A 309 -2.57 -7.63 -21.19
C THR A 309 -1.14 -8.02 -21.50
N ASN A 310 -0.89 -9.32 -21.71
CA ASN A 310 0.44 -9.83 -22.06
C ASN A 310 0.99 -9.16 -23.33
N GLY A 311 2.29 -8.85 -23.33
CA GLY A 311 2.97 -8.22 -24.47
C GLY A 311 2.72 -6.71 -24.61
N LYS A 312 2.04 -6.08 -23.64
CA LYS A 312 1.73 -4.63 -23.70
C LYS A 312 2.66 -3.82 -22.79
N LYS A 313 3.12 -2.66 -23.29
CA LYS A 313 3.86 -1.68 -22.50
C LYS A 313 2.91 -0.86 -21.61
N TYR A 314 3.32 -0.64 -20.37
CA TYR A 314 2.61 0.20 -19.40
C TYR A 314 3.57 1.21 -18.80
N THR A 315 3.13 2.48 -18.75
CA THR A 315 3.91 3.60 -18.22
C THR A 315 3.24 4.14 -16.97
N TYR A 316 4.03 4.37 -15.92
CA TYR A 316 3.54 4.74 -14.59
C TYR A 316 4.16 6.03 -14.09
N THR A 317 3.39 6.79 -13.32
CA THR A 317 3.87 7.94 -12.56
C THR A 317 3.18 8.01 -11.20
N VAL A 318 3.79 8.73 -10.26
CA VAL A 318 3.33 8.82 -8.87
C VAL A 318 3.30 10.29 -8.43
N ARG A 319 2.38 10.63 -7.53
CA ARG A 319 2.29 11.97 -6.90
C ARG A 319 2.18 11.85 -5.40
N CYS A 320 2.79 12.79 -4.69
CA CYS A 320 2.65 12.93 -3.24
C CYS A 320 1.39 13.71 -2.88
N LEU A 321 0.76 13.28 -1.80
CA LEU A 321 -0.42 13.89 -1.20
C LEU A 321 -0.16 14.20 0.28
N ASP A 322 -0.79 15.24 0.80
CA ASP A 322 -0.89 15.48 2.24
C ASP A 322 -1.97 14.59 2.91
N LYS A 323 -2.18 14.79 4.21
CA LYS A 323 -3.19 14.04 4.98
C LYS A 323 -4.62 14.29 4.49
N LYS A 324 -4.88 15.45 3.87
CA LYS A 324 -6.18 15.92 3.35
C LYS A 324 -6.34 15.64 1.85
N ASP A 325 -5.52 14.75 1.28
CA ASP A 325 -5.54 14.35 -0.13
C ASP A 325 -5.30 15.50 -1.14
N LYS A 326 -4.64 16.59 -0.70
CA LYS A 326 -4.15 17.65 -1.58
C LYS A 326 -2.78 17.29 -2.14
N PHE A 327 -2.56 17.59 -3.41
CA PHE A 327 -1.25 17.36 -4.03
C PHE A 327 -0.20 18.27 -3.42
N VAL A 328 0.89 17.67 -2.96
CA VAL A 328 2.05 18.40 -2.45
C VAL A 328 3.26 18.28 -3.35
N SER A 329 3.21 17.47 -4.42
CA SER A 329 4.27 17.38 -5.43
C SER A 329 3.74 17.46 -6.87
N GLY A 330 4.65 17.72 -7.79
CA GLY A 330 4.49 17.38 -9.20
C GLY A 330 4.52 15.87 -9.45
N PHE A 331 4.69 15.48 -10.71
CA PHE A 331 4.89 14.10 -11.17
C PHE A 331 5.79 14.07 -12.39
N SER A 332 6.45 12.94 -12.62
CA SER A 332 7.19 12.70 -13.86
C SER A 332 6.22 12.66 -15.04
N LYS A 333 6.39 13.58 -16.00
CA LYS A 333 5.57 13.67 -17.22
C LYS A 333 5.78 12.52 -18.18
N THR A 334 6.99 11.97 -18.22
CA THR A 334 7.36 10.82 -19.05
C THR A 334 7.05 9.50 -18.35
N GLY A 335 7.13 9.47 -17.01
CA GLY A 335 6.92 8.28 -16.20
C GLY A 335 7.99 7.21 -16.41
N LYS A 336 7.74 6.00 -15.90
CA LYS A 336 8.57 4.82 -16.13
C LYS A 336 7.78 3.73 -16.84
N THR A 337 8.32 3.22 -17.94
CA THR A 337 7.67 2.23 -18.81
C THR A 337 8.23 0.84 -18.56
N ASN A 338 7.37 -0.17 -18.62
CA ASN A 338 7.74 -1.58 -18.59
C ASN A 338 6.86 -2.39 -19.56
N LEU A 339 7.44 -3.40 -20.21
CA LEU A 339 6.69 -4.41 -20.97
C LEU A 339 6.12 -5.44 -19.98
N PHE A 340 4.81 -5.62 -19.95
CA PHE A 340 4.23 -6.69 -19.14
C PHE A 340 4.31 -8.03 -19.89
N LEU A 341 5.08 -8.95 -19.31
CA LEU A 341 5.15 -10.35 -19.72
C LEU A 341 4.51 -11.22 -18.63
N ALA A 342 3.44 -11.90 -18.97
CA ALA A 342 2.86 -12.95 -18.15
C ALA A 342 3.88 -14.08 -17.96
N PRO A 343 3.77 -14.87 -16.88
CA PRO A 343 4.64 -16.03 -16.68
C PRO A 343 4.63 -16.95 -17.91
N PRO A 344 5.79 -17.31 -18.46
CA PRO A 344 5.88 -18.28 -19.55
C PRO A 344 5.38 -19.65 -19.08
N ALA A 345 4.70 -20.36 -19.97
CA ALA A 345 4.17 -21.70 -19.72
C ALA A 345 5.02 -22.76 -20.41
N ILE A 346 5.26 -23.87 -19.71
CA ILE A 346 5.83 -25.10 -20.28
C ILE A 346 4.75 -25.74 -21.15
N SER A 347 5.09 -26.04 -22.41
CA SER A 347 4.17 -26.68 -23.35
C SER A 347 4.11 -28.18 -23.14
N SER A 348 5.26 -28.83 -22.93
CA SER A 348 5.35 -30.27 -22.68
C SER A 348 6.57 -30.63 -21.82
N VAL A 349 6.45 -31.78 -21.17
CA VAL A 349 7.59 -32.52 -20.61
C VAL A 349 7.43 -33.97 -21.05
N SER A 350 8.48 -34.54 -21.63
CA SER A 350 8.51 -35.93 -22.09
C SER A 350 9.80 -36.61 -21.64
N LYS A 351 9.80 -37.94 -21.70
CA LYS A 351 11.02 -38.73 -21.49
C LYS A 351 12.02 -38.46 -22.62
N ALA A 352 13.29 -38.30 -22.26
CA ALA A 352 14.43 -38.30 -23.16
C ALA A 352 15.36 -39.48 -22.81
N GLU A 353 16.34 -39.77 -23.66
CA GLU A 353 17.31 -40.86 -23.45
C GLU A 353 17.98 -40.77 -22.07
N ASN A 354 18.46 -39.59 -21.70
CA ASN A 354 19.20 -39.34 -20.46
C ASN A 354 18.54 -38.28 -19.56
N GLY A 355 17.20 -38.20 -19.50
CA GLY A 355 16.53 -37.25 -18.61
C GLY A 355 15.10 -36.90 -19.03
N ASN A 356 14.69 -35.66 -18.72
CA ASN A 356 13.40 -35.12 -19.12
C ASN A 356 13.61 -34.04 -20.17
N LEU A 357 12.94 -34.12 -21.33
CA LEU A 357 12.88 -33.03 -22.31
C LEU A 357 11.76 -32.08 -21.90
N ILE A 358 12.09 -30.82 -21.66
CA ILE A 358 11.16 -29.74 -21.32
C ILE A 358 11.10 -28.80 -22.51
N SER A 359 9.89 -28.52 -23.00
CA SER A 359 9.68 -27.60 -24.13
C SER A 359 8.70 -26.49 -23.75
N TRP A 360 8.87 -25.32 -24.37
CA TRP A 360 7.97 -24.17 -24.23
C TRP A 360 7.84 -23.42 -25.55
N LYS A 361 6.85 -22.53 -25.65
CA LYS A 361 6.70 -21.65 -26.81
C LYS A 361 7.59 -20.42 -26.65
N SER A 362 8.05 -19.87 -27.76
CA SER A 362 8.73 -18.57 -27.77
C SER A 362 7.80 -17.48 -27.22
N VAL A 363 8.38 -16.49 -26.55
CA VAL A 363 7.67 -15.38 -25.91
C VAL A 363 8.21 -14.10 -26.51
N SER A 364 7.36 -13.39 -27.25
CA SER A 364 7.73 -12.10 -27.84
C SER A 364 8.18 -11.11 -26.75
N GLY A 365 9.34 -10.48 -26.96
CA GLY A 365 9.98 -9.58 -26.01
C GLY A 365 10.80 -10.27 -24.92
N ALA A 366 11.07 -11.57 -25.04
CA ALA A 366 12.05 -12.29 -24.23
C ALA A 366 13.26 -12.68 -25.09
N ASP A 367 14.46 -12.41 -24.60
CA ASP A 367 15.73 -12.73 -25.27
C ASP A 367 16.29 -14.08 -24.80
N GLY A 368 15.72 -14.64 -23.74
CA GLY A 368 16.04 -15.98 -23.26
C GLY A 368 15.15 -16.42 -22.11
N TYR A 369 15.49 -17.57 -21.54
CA TYR A 369 14.73 -18.23 -20.50
C TYR A 369 15.63 -18.69 -19.37
N ARG A 370 15.11 -18.64 -18.15
CA ARG A 370 15.71 -19.30 -16.98
C ARG A 370 14.78 -20.39 -16.50
N LEU A 371 15.23 -21.63 -16.60
CA LEU A 371 14.50 -22.82 -16.20
C LEU A 371 14.80 -23.18 -14.74
N TYR A 372 13.77 -23.58 -14.02
CA TYR A 372 13.83 -23.99 -12.63
C TYR A 372 13.14 -25.34 -12.44
N ARG A 373 13.64 -26.11 -11.47
CA ARG A 373 13.04 -27.36 -10.99
C ARG A 373 12.85 -27.29 -9.49
N LYS A 374 11.79 -27.92 -8.99
CA LYS A 374 11.68 -28.31 -7.58
C LYS A 374 11.29 -29.78 -7.49
N SER A 375 11.86 -30.48 -6.52
CA SER A 375 11.29 -31.75 -6.04
C SER A 375 10.06 -31.46 -5.18
N TYR A 376 9.14 -32.41 -5.09
CA TYR A 376 8.00 -32.29 -4.19
C TYR A 376 8.45 -31.94 -2.77
N GLY A 377 7.87 -30.89 -2.18
CA GLY A 377 8.22 -30.41 -0.83
C GLY A 377 9.49 -29.56 -0.73
N SER A 378 10.15 -29.25 -1.85
CA SER A 378 11.37 -28.41 -1.88
C SER A 378 11.13 -27.06 -2.57
N SER A 379 12.10 -26.15 -2.43
CA SER A 379 12.10 -24.85 -3.12
C SER A 379 12.62 -24.96 -4.56
N TRP A 380 12.21 -23.99 -5.39
CA TRP A 380 12.69 -23.84 -6.76
C TRP A 380 14.21 -23.63 -6.81
N SER A 381 14.89 -24.43 -7.63
CA SER A 381 16.32 -24.33 -7.92
C SER A 381 16.54 -24.06 -9.40
N ARG A 382 17.47 -23.16 -9.72
CA ARG A 382 17.84 -22.85 -11.11
C ARG A 382 18.52 -24.09 -11.71
N ILE A 383 18.11 -24.43 -12.94
CA ILE A 383 18.79 -25.46 -13.74
C ILE A 383 19.74 -24.77 -14.72
N VAL A 384 19.18 -23.93 -15.59
CA VAL A 384 19.91 -23.35 -16.72
C VAL A 384 19.31 -22.01 -17.13
N SER A 385 20.12 -21.19 -17.82
CA SER A 385 19.64 -20.10 -18.66
C SER A 385 19.99 -20.42 -20.11
N THR A 386 19.03 -20.31 -21.02
CA THR A 386 19.18 -20.65 -22.45
C THR A 386 18.36 -19.70 -23.32
N THR A 387 18.76 -19.53 -24.57
CA THR A 387 18.00 -18.86 -25.63
C THR A 387 17.05 -19.83 -26.35
N ASP A 388 17.26 -21.13 -26.20
CA ASP A 388 16.45 -22.17 -26.84
C ASP A 388 15.03 -22.26 -26.26
N ASN A 389 14.15 -22.91 -27.01
CA ASN A 389 12.77 -23.19 -26.59
C ASN A 389 12.58 -24.59 -25.98
N SER A 390 13.68 -25.30 -25.74
CA SER A 390 13.68 -26.58 -25.06
C SER A 390 14.97 -26.80 -24.28
N PHE A 391 14.93 -27.75 -23.34
CA PHE A 391 16.10 -28.18 -22.59
C PHE A 391 15.92 -29.62 -22.10
N VAL A 392 16.99 -30.42 -22.11
CA VAL A 392 17.01 -31.77 -21.53
C VAL A 392 17.60 -31.71 -20.13
N ASP A 393 16.78 -31.90 -19.10
CA ASP A 393 17.24 -32.01 -17.71
C ASP A 393 17.73 -33.42 -17.41
N THR A 394 19.06 -33.60 -17.53
CA THR A 394 19.76 -34.85 -17.24
C THR A 394 20.05 -35.07 -15.75
N THR A 395 19.80 -34.04 -14.92
CA THR A 395 20.14 -34.05 -13.50
C THR A 395 18.97 -34.45 -12.60
N ALA A 396 17.80 -34.75 -13.20
CA ALA A 396 16.64 -35.20 -12.46
C ALA A 396 16.85 -36.62 -11.93
N GLY A 397 16.80 -36.80 -10.61
CA GLY A 397 16.96 -38.11 -9.99
C GLY A 397 15.89 -39.10 -10.45
N LYS A 398 16.29 -40.36 -10.67
CA LYS A 398 15.37 -41.45 -11.05
C LYS A 398 14.25 -41.58 -10.01
N ASN A 399 13.01 -41.80 -10.47
CA ASN A 399 11.82 -41.99 -9.65
C ASN A 399 11.41 -40.79 -8.76
N THR A 400 12.05 -39.62 -8.94
CA THR A 400 11.69 -38.40 -8.20
C THR A 400 10.43 -37.75 -8.76
N VAL A 401 9.62 -37.18 -7.87
CA VAL A 401 8.47 -36.35 -8.25
C VAL A 401 8.91 -34.90 -8.26
N ILE A 402 8.89 -34.29 -9.43
CA ILE A 402 9.44 -32.96 -9.66
C ILE A 402 8.45 -32.08 -10.42
N ALA A 403 8.64 -30.77 -10.34
CA ALA A 403 7.91 -29.79 -11.11
C ALA A 403 8.90 -28.82 -11.76
N TYR A 404 8.52 -28.28 -12.91
CA TYR A 404 9.30 -27.30 -13.67
C TYR A 404 8.56 -25.98 -13.75
N THR A 405 9.30 -24.88 -13.86
CA THR A 405 8.79 -23.55 -14.21
C THR A 405 9.91 -22.75 -14.86
N LEU A 406 9.56 -21.69 -15.58
CA LEU A 406 10.55 -20.85 -16.25
C LEU A 406 10.20 -19.37 -16.14
N ARG A 407 11.18 -18.52 -16.45
CA ARG A 407 11.07 -17.06 -16.46
C ARG A 407 11.75 -16.51 -17.70
N CYS A 408 11.21 -15.44 -18.27
CA CYS A 408 11.81 -14.72 -19.39
C CYS A 408 13.00 -13.87 -18.92
N LEU A 409 14.00 -13.75 -19.78
CA LEU A 409 15.19 -12.93 -19.61
C LEU A 409 15.25 -11.81 -20.65
N ASP A 410 15.87 -10.69 -20.29
CA ASP A 410 16.35 -9.71 -21.27
C ASP A 410 17.75 -10.10 -21.81
N GLU A 411 18.25 -9.36 -22.81
CA GLU A 411 19.58 -9.52 -23.40
C GLU A 411 20.73 -9.53 -22.36
N LYS A 412 20.53 -8.85 -21.22
CA LYS A 412 21.52 -8.77 -20.13
C LYS A 412 21.37 -9.90 -19.10
N GLY A 413 20.42 -10.82 -19.29
CA GLY A 413 20.15 -11.95 -18.40
C GLY A 413 19.33 -11.59 -17.15
N ASN A 414 18.71 -10.41 -17.09
CA ASN A 414 17.82 -10.01 -16.01
C ASN A 414 16.44 -10.65 -16.18
N LEU A 415 15.77 -10.89 -15.06
CA LEU A 415 14.43 -11.50 -15.06
C LEU A 415 13.36 -10.45 -15.41
N ILE A 416 12.65 -10.67 -16.51
CA ILE A 416 11.60 -9.76 -17.00
C ILE A 416 10.19 -10.33 -16.91
N SER A 417 10.02 -11.56 -16.40
CA SER A 417 8.72 -12.12 -16.05
C SER A 417 8.72 -12.70 -14.63
N SER A 418 7.52 -12.92 -14.09
CA SER A 418 7.33 -13.86 -12.98
C SER A 418 7.37 -15.30 -13.49
N TYR A 419 7.09 -16.28 -12.62
CA TYR A 419 6.96 -17.70 -12.91
C TYR A 419 5.58 -18.23 -12.53
N ILE A 420 5.23 -19.41 -13.05
CA ILE A 420 4.04 -20.17 -12.64
C ILE A 420 4.43 -21.03 -11.42
N ASP A 421 3.79 -20.81 -10.27
CA ASP A 421 4.13 -21.55 -9.04
C ASP A 421 3.41 -22.90 -8.92
N LYS A 422 2.15 -22.95 -9.38
CA LYS A 422 1.31 -24.16 -9.41
C LYS A 422 1.41 -24.84 -10.77
N THR A 423 2.50 -25.55 -10.97
CA THR A 423 2.71 -26.35 -12.19
C THR A 423 2.37 -27.82 -11.96
N LYS A 424 2.34 -28.59 -13.05
CA LYS A 424 2.15 -30.04 -13.00
C LYS A 424 3.40 -30.71 -12.44
N TYR A 425 3.19 -31.82 -11.75
CA TYR A 425 4.24 -32.71 -11.30
C TYR A 425 4.49 -33.81 -12.34
N TYR A 426 5.77 -34.18 -12.45
CA TYR A 426 6.28 -35.19 -13.36
C TYR A 426 7.10 -36.21 -12.59
N ARG A 427 7.14 -37.43 -13.11
CA ARG A 427 7.98 -38.53 -12.62
C ARG A 427 8.46 -39.32 -13.82
N ASN A 428 9.79 -39.47 -13.96
CA ASN A 428 10.43 -40.19 -15.07
C ASN A 428 10.01 -39.69 -16.47
N GLY A 429 9.92 -38.37 -16.65
CA GLY A 429 9.57 -37.76 -17.94
C GLY A 429 8.07 -37.75 -18.25
N GLU A 430 7.22 -38.29 -17.38
CA GLU A 430 5.78 -38.37 -17.58
C GLU A 430 5.02 -37.61 -16.49
N LEU A 431 3.76 -37.26 -16.76
CA LEU A 431 2.90 -36.66 -15.74
C LEU A 431 2.73 -37.64 -14.57
N ALA A 432 2.98 -37.15 -13.34
CA ALA A 432 2.72 -37.95 -12.16
C ALA A 432 1.24 -38.34 -12.10
N ASN A 433 0.95 -39.63 -11.98
CA ASN A 433 -0.41 -40.15 -12.00
C ASN A 433 -0.55 -41.32 -11.01
N GLY A 434 -1.73 -41.44 -10.39
CA GLY A 434 -1.97 -42.45 -9.38
C GLY A 434 -1.29 -42.13 -8.04
N THR A 435 -1.11 -43.16 -7.21
CA THR A 435 -0.49 -43.01 -5.89
C THR A 435 1.01 -43.28 -5.97
N VAL A 436 1.81 -42.30 -5.56
CA VAL A 436 3.28 -42.35 -5.57
C VAL A 436 3.79 -42.15 -4.14
N THR A 437 4.72 -42.98 -3.71
CA THR A 437 5.40 -42.80 -2.42
C THR A 437 6.59 -41.85 -2.59
N VAL A 438 6.60 -40.76 -1.83
CA VAL A 438 7.67 -39.76 -1.79
C VAL A 438 8.04 -39.53 -0.32
N ASN A 439 9.30 -39.78 0.05
CA ASN A 439 9.80 -39.62 1.44
C ASN A 439 8.88 -40.31 2.48
N GLY A 440 8.46 -41.55 2.21
CA GLY A 440 7.56 -42.33 3.06
C GLY A 440 6.07 -41.93 3.02
N LYS A 441 5.72 -40.85 2.32
CA LYS A 441 4.33 -40.36 2.20
C LYS A 441 3.70 -40.82 0.89
N LYS A 442 2.47 -41.37 0.97
CA LYS A 442 1.66 -41.73 -0.21
C LYS A 442 0.92 -40.50 -0.72
N LEU A 443 1.35 -39.99 -1.86
CA LEU A 443 0.77 -38.83 -2.55
C LEU A 443 -0.07 -39.30 -3.72
N THR A 444 -1.24 -38.71 -3.95
CA THR A 444 -2.08 -39.09 -5.09
C THR A 444 -2.16 -37.96 -6.11
N PHE A 445 -1.85 -38.30 -7.37
CA PHE A 445 -1.86 -37.37 -8.50
C PHE A 445 -2.87 -37.82 -9.57
N VAL A 446 -3.41 -36.84 -10.29
CA VAL A 446 -4.22 -37.08 -11.50
C VAL A 446 -3.67 -36.18 -12.59
N LYS A 447 -3.09 -36.77 -13.64
CA LYS A 447 -2.49 -36.03 -14.78
C LYS A 447 -1.55 -34.89 -14.34
N GLY A 448 -0.68 -35.18 -13.37
CA GLY A 448 0.31 -34.27 -12.80
C GLY A 448 -0.23 -33.30 -11.74
N VAL A 449 -1.53 -33.31 -11.44
CA VAL A 449 -2.13 -32.47 -10.39
C VAL A 449 -2.23 -33.25 -9.09
N LEU A 450 -1.65 -32.72 -8.02
CA LEU A 450 -1.76 -33.29 -6.68
C LEU A 450 -3.21 -33.16 -6.17
N ARG A 451 -3.81 -34.25 -5.69
CA ARG A 451 -5.11 -34.20 -5.01
C ARG A 451 -4.95 -33.55 -3.64
N THR A 452 -5.77 -32.53 -3.36
CA THR A 452 -5.82 -31.85 -2.05
C THR A 452 -7.26 -31.45 -1.73
N GLY A 453 -7.59 -31.27 -0.45
CA GLY A 453 -8.93 -30.93 0.00
C GLY A 453 -9.92 -32.09 -0.13
N MET A 454 -11.21 -31.77 -0.10
CA MET A 454 -12.29 -32.74 -0.30
C MET A 454 -12.37 -33.19 -1.76
N GLN A 455 -12.40 -34.49 -2.00
CA GLN A 455 -12.41 -35.13 -3.32
C GLN A 455 -13.54 -36.16 -3.39
N THR A 456 -14.30 -36.16 -4.48
CA THR A 456 -15.28 -37.20 -4.79
C THR A 456 -14.68 -38.16 -5.80
N ILE A 457 -14.55 -39.43 -5.43
CA ILE A 457 -13.97 -40.49 -6.24
C ILE A 457 -14.97 -41.65 -6.26
N ASN A 458 -15.50 -41.97 -7.44
CA ASN A 458 -16.49 -43.04 -7.64
C ASN A 458 -17.68 -42.92 -6.66
N GLY A 459 -18.25 -41.72 -6.55
CA GLY A 459 -19.38 -41.41 -5.64
C GLY A 459 -19.02 -41.29 -4.15
N ASN A 460 -17.82 -41.69 -3.73
CA ASN A 460 -17.37 -41.63 -2.34
C ASN A 460 -16.53 -40.37 -2.09
N LYS A 461 -16.66 -39.79 -0.89
CA LYS A 461 -15.88 -38.61 -0.49
C LYS A 461 -14.64 -39.00 0.31
N TYR A 462 -13.55 -38.29 0.06
CA TYR A 462 -12.24 -38.45 0.71
C TYR A 462 -11.62 -37.09 0.95
N TYR A 463 -10.83 -36.95 2.02
CA TYR A 463 -10.09 -35.72 2.29
C TYR A 463 -8.58 -35.95 2.16
N TYR A 464 -7.94 -35.17 1.30
CA TYR A 464 -6.48 -35.13 1.16
C TYR A 464 -5.98 -33.84 1.81
N ASN A 465 -4.95 -33.91 2.66
CA ASN A 465 -4.39 -32.70 3.26
C ASN A 465 -3.69 -31.82 2.20
N THR A 466 -3.14 -30.67 2.60
CA THR A 466 -2.41 -29.75 1.70
C THR A 466 -1.15 -30.37 1.10
N SER A 467 -0.59 -31.39 1.74
CA SER A 467 0.50 -32.21 1.21
C SER A 467 -0.01 -33.28 0.24
N GLY A 468 -1.31 -33.44 0.04
CA GLY A 468 -1.91 -34.44 -0.84
C GLY A 468 -1.84 -35.88 -0.33
N VAL A 469 -1.74 -36.03 1.00
CA VAL A 469 -1.84 -37.31 1.70
C VAL A 469 -3.30 -37.55 2.08
N LEU A 470 -3.83 -38.72 1.73
CA LEU A 470 -5.18 -39.15 2.14
C LEU A 470 -5.25 -39.26 3.67
N GLN A 471 -6.18 -38.52 4.27
CA GLN A 471 -6.44 -38.58 5.70
C GLN A 471 -7.51 -39.65 5.99
N LYS A 472 -7.36 -40.37 7.10
CA LYS A 472 -8.19 -41.52 7.48
C LYS A 472 -8.19 -41.70 9.00
N ASN A 473 -9.07 -42.55 9.52
CA ASN A 473 -9.18 -42.88 10.94
C ASN A 473 -9.38 -41.66 11.86
N GLY A 474 -10.40 -40.84 11.59
CA GLY A 474 -10.71 -39.72 12.47
C GLY A 474 -11.28 -38.50 11.76
N ILE A 475 -11.17 -37.36 12.43
CA ILE A 475 -11.67 -36.07 11.95
C ILE A 475 -10.72 -35.52 10.88
N VAL A 476 -11.27 -35.23 9.71
CA VAL A 476 -10.59 -34.72 8.54
C VAL A 476 -11.37 -33.54 7.97
N GLY A 477 -10.71 -32.64 7.24
CA GLY A 477 -11.37 -31.48 6.66
C GLY A 477 -10.60 -30.19 6.77
N SER A 478 -11.27 -29.09 6.44
CA SER A 478 -10.77 -27.73 6.57
C SER A 478 -11.93 -26.78 6.85
N ASP A 479 -11.64 -25.53 7.22
CA ASP A 479 -12.70 -24.53 7.39
C ASP A 479 -13.46 -24.25 6.08
N LYS A 480 -12.80 -24.43 4.94
CA LYS A 480 -13.42 -24.31 3.62
C LYS A 480 -14.30 -25.51 3.28
N ASP A 481 -13.81 -26.72 3.55
CA ASP A 481 -14.47 -27.96 3.12
C ASP A 481 -15.51 -28.45 4.13
N GLY A 482 -15.44 -27.96 5.37
CA GLY A 482 -16.10 -28.57 6.53
C GLY A 482 -15.27 -29.71 7.12
N TRP A 483 -15.66 -30.13 8.33
CA TRP A 483 -15.01 -31.21 9.07
C TRP A 483 -15.91 -32.44 9.08
N TYR A 484 -15.31 -33.62 8.90
CA TYR A 484 -15.99 -34.89 8.76
C TYR A 484 -15.19 -36.03 9.40
N TYR A 485 -15.86 -37.14 9.70
CA TYR A 485 -15.19 -38.38 10.10
C TYR A 485 -14.86 -39.24 8.88
N ALA A 486 -13.61 -39.69 8.79
CA ALA A 486 -13.12 -40.62 7.79
C ALA A 486 -12.81 -41.98 8.42
N ASP A 487 -13.23 -43.06 7.75
CA ASP A 487 -13.00 -44.44 8.17
C ASP A 487 -11.54 -44.91 7.95
N LYS A 488 -11.29 -46.20 8.17
CA LYS A 488 -9.97 -46.84 7.98
C LYS A 488 -9.43 -46.83 6.56
N ASN A 489 -10.31 -46.62 5.58
CA ASN A 489 -9.97 -46.50 4.17
C ASN A 489 -9.91 -45.03 3.72
N GLY A 490 -10.20 -44.07 4.62
CA GLY A 490 -10.25 -42.63 4.33
C GLY A 490 -11.57 -42.17 3.73
N LYS A 491 -12.55 -43.06 3.58
CA LYS A 491 -13.88 -42.72 3.08
C LYS A 491 -14.63 -41.97 4.17
N ILE A 492 -15.26 -40.85 3.80
CA ILE A 492 -16.15 -40.13 4.72
C ILE A 492 -17.37 -41.01 5.02
N ASP A 493 -17.55 -41.33 6.30
CA ASP A 493 -18.63 -42.19 6.78
C ASP A 493 -19.80 -41.34 7.31
N PHE A 494 -20.80 -41.13 6.44
CA PHE A 494 -22.01 -40.39 6.79
C PHE A 494 -22.97 -41.14 7.72
N SER A 495 -22.67 -42.40 8.05
CA SER A 495 -23.43 -43.18 9.03
C SER A 495 -22.86 -43.09 10.45
N TYR A 496 -21.65 -42.54 10.59
CA TYR A 496 -20.94 -42.48 11.86
C TYR A 496 -21.42 -41.32 12.75
N SER A 497 -21.69 -41.61 14.03
CA SER A 497 -21.96 -40.59 15.05
C SER A 497 -21.26 -40.96 16.36
N ASN A 498 -20.48 -40.04 16.92
CA ASN A 498 -19.80 -40.21 18.22
C ASN A 498 -19.20 -38.87 18.70
N GLY A 499 -18.81 -38.81 19.98
CA GLY A 499 -17.93 -37.78 20.51
C GLY A 499 -16.46 -38.19 20.35
N ILE A 500 -15.70 -37.52 19.49
CA ILE A 500 -14.29 -37.83 19.21
C ILE A 500 -13.37 -36.76 19.82
N THR A 501 -12.37 -37.21 20.58
CA THR A 501 -11.24 -36.37 20.98
C THR A 501 -10.06 -36.67 20.05
N GLN A 502 -9.60 -35.67 19.30
CA GLN A 502 -8.47 -35.80 18.38
C GLN A 502 -7.57 -34.58 18.50
N ASN A 503 -6.26 -34.80 18.68
CA ASN A 503 -5.25 -33.75 18.82
C ASN A 503 -5.62 -32.71 19.91
N GLY A 504 -6.09 -33.20 21.07
CA GLY A 504 -6.51 -32.35 22.20
C GLY A 504 -7.80 -31.55 21.98
N LYS A 505 -8.57 -31.84 20.93
CA LYS A 505 -9.83 -31.17 20.60
C LYS A 505 -10.99 -32.15 20.58
N ASP A 506 -12.10 -31.74 21.17
CA ASP A 506 -13.34 -32.51 21.15
C ASP A 506 -14.24 -32.12 19.97
N TRP A 507 -14.87 -33.12 19.39
CA TRP A 507 -15.72 -33.01 18.20
C TRP A 507 -17.01 -33.79 18.40
N ASN A 508 -18.13 -33.12 18.11
CA ASN A 508 -19.42 -33.74 17.97
C ASN A 508 -19.57 -34.23 16.53
N VAL A 509 -19.54 -35.54 16.32
CA VAL A 509 -19.78 -36.13 15.01
C VAL A 509 -21.22 -36.63 14.93
N MET A 510 -21.99 -36.06 14.02
CA MET A 510 -23.37 -36.46 13.73
C MET A 510 -23.51 -36.73 12.23
N SER A 511 -23.88 -37.96 11.87
CA SER A 511 -24.02 -38.39 10.46
C SER A 511 -22.77 -38.06 9.63
N GLY A 512 -21.61 -38.39 10.19
CA GLY A 512 -20.29 -38.17 9.60
C GLY A 512 -19.80 -36.73 9.60
N LYS A 513 -20.66 -35.73 9.87
CA LYS A 513 -20.25 -34.32 9.95
C LYS A 513 -19.76 -34.00 11.35
N ALA A 514 -18.58 -33.40 11.45
CA ALA A 514 -17.93 -33.06 12.70
C ALA A 514 -18.06 -31.55 13.00
N THR A 515 -18.45 -31.22 14.22
CA THR A 515 -18.45 -29.84 14.73
C THR A 515 -17.58 -29.76 15.98
N ARG A 516 -16.78 -28.69 16.07
CA ARG A 516 -15.89 -28.49 17.21
C ARG A 516 -16.70 -28.13 18.46
N VAL A 517 -16.43 -28.80 19.57
CA VAL A 517 -17.02 -28.48 20.88
C VAL A 517 -16.49 -27.12 21.36
N LYS A 518 -17.38 -26.16 21.62
CA LYS A 518 -17.02 -24.81 22.09
C LYS A 518 -17.81 -24.37 23.31
N THR A 519 -19.06 -24.82 23.42
CA THR A 519 -19.99 -24.42 24.48
C THR A 519 -20.19 -25.54 25.50
N LYS A 520 -20.76 -25.20 26.66
CA LYS A 520 -21.19 -26.21 27.64
C LYS A 520 -22.23 -27.17 27.03
N SER A 521 -23.15 -26.66 26.20
CA SER A 521 -24.15 -27.49 25.51
C SER A 521 -23.49 -28.46 24.52
N ASP A 522 -22.49 -28.00 23.76
CA ASP A 522 -21.71 -28.88 22.88
C ASP A 522 -21.03 -30.00 23.68
N LYS A 523 -20.53 -29.70 24.88
CA LYS A 523 -19.88 -30.68 25.75
C LYS A 523 -20.88 -31.69 26.31
N THR A 524 -22.10 -31.27 26.63
CA THR A 524 -23.19 -32.18 27.00
C THR A 524 -23.57 -33.07 25.81
N LEU A 525 -23.72 -32.50 24.61
CA LEU A 525 -23.97 -33.28 23.39
C LEU A 525 -22.84 -34.27 23.09
N PHE A 526 -21.58 -33.90 23.33
CA PHE A 526 -20.43 -34.79 23.21
C PHE A 526 -20.55 -36.03 24.10
N ARG A 527 -20.95 -35.82 25.37
CA ARG A 527 -21.19 -36.93 26.31
C ARG A 527 -22.35 -37.80 25.86
N ALA A 528 -23.46 -37.18 25.45
CA ALA A 528 -24.62 -37.90 24.91
C ALA A 528 -24.25 -38.74 23.69
N LEU A 529 -23.46 -38.20 22.75
CA LEU A 529 -22.96 -38.94 21.59
C LEU A 529 -22.15 -40.17 21.97
N LYS A 530 -21.32 -40.09 23.03
CA LYS A 530 -20.58 -41.25 23.55
C LYS A 530 -21.52 -42.31 24.14
N VAL A 531 -22.56 -41.89 24.86
CA VAL A 531 -23.57 -42.82 25.40
C VAL A 531 -24.35 -43.47 24.26
N VAL A 532 -24.85 -42.70 23.29
CA VAL A 532 -25.55 -43.24 22.10
C VAL A 532 -24.67 -44.25 21.36
N ALA A 533 -23.38 -43.94 21.16
CA ALA A 533 -22.45 -44.85 20.50
C ALA A 533 -22.19 -46.14 21.30
N LYS A 534 -22.31 -46.11 22.63
CA LYS A 534 -22.18 -47.28 23.51
C LYS A 534 -23.40 -48.20 23.46
N VAL A 535 -24.61 -47.61 23.35
CA VAL A 535 -25.88 -48.35 23.52
C VAL A 535 -26.58 -48.65 22.19
N THR A 536 -26.00 -48.22 21.08
CA THR A 536 -26.54 -48.44 19.73
C THR A 536 -25.47 -48.93 18.76
N ASN A 537 -25.88 -49.37 17.59
CA ASN A 537 -24.96 -49.76 16.51
C ASN A 537 -25.44 -49.23 15.15
N LYS A 538 -24.65 -49.49 14.11
CA LYS A 538 -24.92 -48.98 12.75
C LYS A 538 -26.12 -49.62 12.04
N SER A 539 -26.56 -50.83 12.44
CA SER A 539 -27.71 -51.50 11.81
C SER A 539 -29.05 -51.04 12.39
N MET A 540 -29.05 -50.42 13.57
CA MET A 540 -30.26 -49.86 14.16
C MET A 540 -30.81 -48.67 13.36
N SER A 541 -32.10 -48.70 13.08
CA SER A 541 -32.88 -47.58 12.59
C SER A 541 -32.90 -46.43 13.62
N LYS A 542 -33.28 -45.24 13.17
CA LYS A 542 -33.36 -44.06 14.06
C LYS A 542 -34.29 -44.29 15.26
N SER A 543 -35.42 -44.95 15.06
CA SER A 543 -36.37 -45.29 16.12
C SER A 543 -35.87 -46.39 17.05
N GLN A 544 -35.16 -47.40 16.53
CA GLN A 544 -34.52 -48.43 17.34
C GLN A 544 -33.44 -47.82 18.26
N LYS A 545 -32.63 -46.89 17.73
CA LYS A 545 -31.66 -46.14 18.54
C LYS A 545 -32.34 -45.32 19.63
N LEU A 546 -33.45 -44.66 19.31
CA LEU A 546 -34.22 -43.88 20.26
C LEU A 546 -34.77 -44.77 21.39
N LYS A 547 -35.36 -45.92 21.07
CA LYS A 547 -35.86 -46.87 22.08
C LYS A 547 -34.73 -47.45 22.93
N ALA A 548 -33.59 -47.80 22.33
CA ALA A 548 -32.42 -48.26 23.07
C ALA A 548 -31.92 -47.20 24.06
N CYS A 549 -31.85 -45.93 23.65
CA CYS A 549 -31.47 -44.83 24.53
C CYS A 549 -32.51 -44.59 25.63
N PHE A 550 -33.80 -44.75 25.34
CA PHE A 550 -34.86 -44.63 26.34
C PHE A 550 -34.72 -45.69 27.42
N ASN A 551 -34.62 -46.95 27.02
CA ASN A 551 -34.44 -48.07 27.94
C ASN A 551 -33.13 -47.94 28.74
N TYR A 552 -32.06 -47.46 28.10
CA TYR A 552 -30.81 -47.17 28.78
C TYR A 552 -30.98 -46.07 29.84
N THR A 553 -31.63 -44.96 29.49
CA THR A 553 -31.86 -43.83 30.42
C THR A 553 -32.67 -44.30 31.63
N LYS A 554 -33.71 -45.11 31.41
CA LYS A 554 -34.56 -45.68 32.45
C LYS A 554 -33.79 -46.56 33.44
N ASN A 555 -32.87 -47.39 32.95
CA ASN A 555 -32.27 -48.48 33.73
C ASN A 555 -30.85 -48.21 34.24
N ALA A 556 -30.07 -47.37 33.56
CA ALA A 556 -28.63 -47.29 33.77
C ALA A 556 -28.18 -46.29 34.84
N TYR A 557 -29.09 -45.41 35.30
CA TYR A 557 -28.76 -44.31 36.20
C TYR A 557 -29.46 -44.48 37.56
N LYS A 558 -28.83 -43.96 38.62
CA LYS A 558 -29.41 -43.93 39.95
C LYS A 558 -30.36 -42.73 40.08
N GLU A 559 -31.52 -42.94 40.67
CA GLU A 559 -32.44 -41.85 40.95
C GLU A 559 -32.06 -41.12 42.24
N LEU A 560 -32.19 -39.80 42.23
CA LEU A 560 -31.93 -38.94 43.37
C LEU A 560 -33.16 -38.09 43.70
N ASN A 561 -33.24 -37.68 44.96
CA ASN A 561 -34.19 -36.66 45.39
C ASN A 561 -34.01 -35.37 44.58
N PRO A 562 -35.08 -34.57 44.42
CA PRO A 562 -34.98 -33.29 43.72
C PRO A 562 -33.90 -32.38 44.29
N ARG A 563 -33.20 -31.65 43.41
CA ARG A 563 -32.24 -30.62 43.82
C ARG A 563 -32.98 -29.50 44.56
N ILE A 564 -32.58 -29.23 45.82
CA ILE A 564 -33.12 -28.14 46.63
C ILE A 564 -31.99 -27.12 46.93
N PRO A 565 -32.15 -25.84 46.57
CA PRO A 565 -33.22 -25.27 45.74
C PRO A 565 -33.11 -25.71 44.27
N HIS A 566 -34.23 -25.72 43.56
CA HIS A 566 -34.26 -26.06 42.14
C HIS A 566 -33.41 -25.07 41.33
N TYR A 567 -32.66 -25.60 40.35
CA TYR A 567 -31.93 -24.75 39.41
C TYR A 567 -32.86 -24.25 38.29
N HIS A 568 -33.07 -22.94 38.23
CA HIS A 568 -33.97 -22.27 37.28
C HIS A 568 -33.23 -21.48 36.19
N GLY A 569 -31.92 -21.69 36.02
CA GLY A 569 -31.16 -21.06 34.94
C GLY A 569 -31.66 -21.49 33.56
N SER A 570 -31.53 -20.63 32.55
CA SER A 570 -31.94 -20.95 31.17
C SER A 570 -31.14 -22.10 30.55
N ASP A 571 -29.99 -22.45 31.13
CA ASP A 571 -29.16 -23.61 30.81
C ASP A 571 -29.45 -24.84 31.68
N TRP A 572 -30.57 -24.89 32.40
CA TRP A 572 -30.94 -26.05 33.22
C TRP A 572 -30.84 -27.40 32.48
N PRO A 573 -31.18 -27.56 31.18
CA PRO A 573 -31.03 -28.85 30.52
C PRO A 573 -29.57 -29.31 30.46
N ILE A 574 -28.61 -28.38 30.39
CA ILE A 574 -27.18 -28.68 30.41
C ILE A 574 -26.78 -29.22 31.77
N VAL A 575 -27.25 -28.60 32.86
CA VAL A 575 -26.93 -28.99 34.23
C VAL A 575 -27.50 -30.39 34.50
N TYR A 576 -28.81 -30.55 34.36
CA TYR A 576 -29.50 -31.79 34.69
C TYR A 576 -29.16 -32.97 33.76
N ALA A 577 -28.84 -32.73 32.48
CA ALA A 577 -28.32 -33.81 31.64
C ALA A 577 -26.93 -34.29 32.09
N ASN A 578 -26.11 -33.40 32.66
CA ASN A 578 -24.78 -33.76 33.15
C ASN A 578 -24.81 -34.44 34.52
N ASP A 579 -25.83 -34.22 35.36
CA ASP A 579 -26.07 -35.06 36.55
C ASP A 579 -26.09 -36.55 36.13
N MET A 580 -26.75 -36.86 35.00
CA MET A 580 -26.74 -38.21 34.43
C MET A 580 -25.39 -38.57 33.79
N PHE A 581 -24.92 -37.80 32.82
CA PHE A 581 -23.76 -38.19 32.00
C PHE A 581 -22.41 -38.15 32.73
N VAL A 582 -22.30 -37.39 33.83
CA VAL A 582 -21.07 -37.22 34.60
C VAL A 582 -21.18 -37.94 35.95
N ASP A 583 -22.26 -37.69 36.69
CA ASP A 583 -22.38 -38.15 38.08
C ASP A 583 -23.08 -39.52 38.17
N GLY A 584 -23.71 -39.98 37.09
CA GLY A 584 -24.37 -41.28 37.00
C GLY A 584 -25.71 -41.35 37.75
N ALA A 585 -26.24 -40.22 38.20
CA ALA A 585 -27.43 -40.17 39.02
C ALA A 585 -28.17 -38.83 38.87
N GLY A 586 -29.51 -38.83 38.98
CA GLY A 586 -30.30 -37.62 38.82
C GLY A 586 -31.78 -37.80 39.16
N ASN A 587 -32.52 -36.69 39.11
CA ASN A 587 -33.99 -36.65 39.33
C ASN A 587 -34.75 -36.62 37.98
N CYS A 588 -36.07 -36.54 37.98
CA CYS A 588 -36.90 -36.54 36.76
C CYS A 588 -36.47 -35.51 35.69
N PHE A 589 -36.06 -34.30 36.09
CA PHE A 589 -35.50 -33.27 35.19
C PHE A 589 -34.24 -33.77 34.48
N SER A 590 -33.41 -34.54 35.19
CA SER A 590 -32.17 -35.15 34.71
C SER A 590 -32.43 -36.26 33.70
N TYR A 591 -33.41 -37.14 33.95
CA TYR A 591 -33.81 -38.19 33.01
C TYR A 591 -34.36 -37.60 31.71
N GLY A 592 -35.25 -36.62 31.80
CA GLY A 592 -35.76 -35.90 30.63
C GLY A 592 -34.65 -35.24 29.83
N ALA A 593 -33.76 -34.49 30.49
CA ALA A 593 -32.65 -33.79 29.84
C ALA A 593 -31.64 -34.74 29.18
N ALA A 594 -31.23 -35.81 29.86
CA ALA A 594 -30.30 -36.78 29.30
C ALA A 594 -30.88 -37.48 28.07
N PHE A 595 -32.14 -37.91 28.13
CA PHE A 595 -32.81 -38.53 26.99
C PHE A 595 -32.98 -37.57 25.81
N ALA A 596 -33.33 -36.30 26.07
CA ALA A 596 -33.39 -35.26 25.03
C ALA A 596 -32.03 -35.10 24.33
N TYR A 597 -30.92 -34.95 25.07
CA TYR A 597 -29.60 -34.87 24.44
C TYR A 597 -29.21 -36.14 23.65
N MET A 598 -29.63 -37.33 24.08
CA MET A 598 -29.43 -38.57 23.32
C MET A 598 -30.27 -38.60 22.03
N ALA A 599 -31.53 -38.14 22.08
CA ALA A 599 -32.36 -37.99 20.88
C ALA A 599 -31.75 -36.99 19.89
N LYS A 600 -31.21 -35.87 20.38
CA LYS A 600 -30.46 -34.91 19.56
C LYS A 600 -29.24 -35.56 18.91
N ALA A 601 -28.46 -36.32 19.68
CA ALA A 601 -27.26 -37.04 19.21
C ALA A 601 -27.58 -38.10 18.13
N ILE A 602 -28.77 -38.72 18.18
CA ILE A 602 -29.26 -39.64 17.12
C ILE A 602 -29.59 -38.88 15.83
N GLY A 603 -29.80 -37.56 15.90
CA GLY A 603 -30.09 -36.69 14.76
C GLY A 603 -31.56 -36.27 14.65
N TYR A 604 -32.33 -36.33 15.74
CA TYR A 604 -33.65 -35.70 15.80
C TYR A 604 -33.53 -34.16 15.81
N LYS A 605 -34.40 -33.47 15.09
CA LYS A 605 -34.32 -32.02 14.89
C LYS A 605 -35.20 -31.24 15.87
N ASN A 606 -36.40 -31.75 16.15
CA ASN A 606 -37.32 -31.17 17.11
C ASN A 606 -37.21 -31.97 18.39
N VAL A 607 -36.32 -31.52 19.26
CA VAL A 607 -36.05 -32.16 20.54
C VAL A 607 -36.12 -31.08 21.60
N TYR A 608 -36.95 -31.32 22.60
CA TYR A 608 -37.14 -30.40 23.71
C TYR A 608 -36.92 -31.12 25.03
N CYS A 609 -36.27 -30.44 25.95
CA CYS A 609 -36.23 -30.79 27.34
C CYS A 609 -37.34 -30.02 28.04
N CYS A 610 -38.26 -30.72 28.70
CA CYS A 610 -39.50 -30.15 29.20
C CYS A 610 -39.62 -30.31 30.71
N ASN A 611 -40.23 -29.36 31.40
CA ASN A 611 -40.62 -29.51 32.79
C ASN A 611 -41.90 -28.73 33.13
N SER A 612 -42.69 -29.17 34.09
CA SER A 612 -43.90 -28.45 34.55
C SER A 612 -43.67 -27.60 35.81
N GLY A 613 -42.41 -27.49 36.26
CA GLY A 613 -42.05 -26.97 37.58
C GLY A 613 -42.04 -28.03 38.69
N GLY A 614 -42.83 -29.10 38.55
CA GLY A 614 -42.83 -30.26 39.46
C GLY A 614 -42.25 -31.55 38.86
N HIS A 615 -42.30 -31.69 37.53
CA HIS A 615 -41.90 -32.92 36.84
C HIS A 615 -41.16 -32.62 35.53
N GLY A 616 -40.28 -33.53 35.06
CA GLY A 616 -39.45 -33.34 33.88
C GLY A 616 -39.52 -34.50 32.89
N TRP A 617 -39.59 -34.20 31.59
CA TRP A 617 -39.66 -35.18 30.50
C TRP A 617 -38.92 -34.67 29.25
N ALA A 618 -38.90 -35.49 28.20
CA ALA A 618 -38.40 -35.08 26.89
C ALA A 618 -39.51 -35.12 25.85
N GLU A 619 -39.45 -34.20 24.89
CA GLU A 619 -40.28 -34.23 23.69
C GLU A 619 -39.41 -34.44 22.46
N VAL A 620 -39.81 -35.38 21.59
CA VAL A 620 -39.14 -35.64 20.31
C VAL A 620 -40.18 -35.71 19.21
N ASP A 621 -40.10 -34.79 18.25
CA ASP A 621 -41.04 -34.63 17.13
C ASP A 621 -42.52 -34.63 17.59
N GLY A 622 -42.83 -33.91 18.69
CA GLY A 622 -44.19 -33.72 19.21
C GLY A 622 -44.72 -34.87 20.08
N LEU A 623 -43.90 -35.90 20.33
CA LEU A 623 -44.25 -37.01 21.21
C LEU A 623 -43.48 -36.93 22.52
N VAL A 624 -44.13 -37.34 23.61
CA VAL A 624 -43.62 -37.31 24.98
C VAL A 624 -42.89 -38.61 25.33
N TYR A 625 -41.73 -38.47 25.95
CA TYR A 625 -40.89 -39.56 26.40
C TYR A 625 -40.45 -39.31 27.84
N ASP A 626 -40.77 -40.27 28.71
CA ASP A 626 -40.46 -40.18 30.12
C ASP A 626 -39.85 -41.47 30.66
N PRO A 627 -38.51 -41.56 30.66
CA PRO A 627 -37.80 -42.72 31.14
C PRO A 627 -37.93 -42.93 32.67
N GLU A 628 -38.08 -41.85 33.43
CA GLU A 628 -38.16 -41.89 34.89
C GLU A 628 -39.55 -42.33 35.34
N TRP A 629 -40.60 -41.71 34.81
CA TRP A 629 -41.96 -42.10 35.13
C TRP A 629 -42.26 -43.54 34.70
N SER A 630 -41.70 -43.98 33.57
CA SER A 630 -41.78 -45.38 33.12
C SER A 630 -41.03 -46.36 34.02
N ARG A 631 -40.12 -45.91 34.88
CA ARG A 631 -39.42 -46.75 35.86
C ARG A 631 -40.32 -47.18 37.00
N HIS A 632 -41.18 -46.30 37.48
CA HIS A 632 -42.01 -46.53 38.67
C HIS A 632 -43.41 -47.06 38.36
N HIS A 633 -43.78 -47.09 37.08
CA HIS A 633 -45.13 -47.43 36.66
C HIS A 633 -45.13 -48.57 35.64
N ALA A 634 -46.17 -49.41 35.69
CA ALA A 634 -46.32 -50.56 34.81
C ALA A 634 -46.50 -50.20 33.32
N LYS A 635 -46.78 -48.93 33.00
CA LYS A 635 -47.01 -48.45 31.63
C LYS A 635 -45.70 -47.98 30.98
N ASP A 636 -45.60 -48.15 29.66
CA ASP A 636 -44.46 -47.65 28.87
C ASP A 636 -44.72 -46.19 28.45
N TYR A 637 -44.00 -45.24 29.06
CA TYR A 637 -44.14 -43.80 28.78
C TYR A 637 -43.21 -43.38 27.63
N TYR A 638 -43.29 -44.13 26.54
CA TYR A 638 -42.50 -43.96 25.34
C TYR A 638 -43.41 -43.52 24.18
N ALA A 639 -43.06 -42.40 23.55
CA ALA A 639 -43.76 -41.87 22.38
C ALA A 639 -45.27 -41.59 22.62
N LEU A 640 -45.60 -40.96 23.75
CA LEU A 640 -46.97 -40.62 24.14
C LEU A 640 -47.45 -39.33 23.47
N ASN A 641 -48.77 -39.22 23.27
CA ASN A 641 -49.42 -37.95 22.94
C ASN A 641 -49.73 -37.18 24.24
N TYR A 642 -49.56 -35.85 24.24
CA TYR A 642 -49.92 -35.00 25.39
C TYR A 642 -51.40 -35.15 25.82
N ASN A 643 -52.28 -35.48 24.89
CA ASN A 643 -53.71 -35.71 25.14
C ASN A 643 -54.04 -37.15 25.53
N THR A 644 -53.06 -37.96 25.93
CA THR A 644 -53.30 -39.34 26.37
C THR A 644 -54.30 -39.39 27.53
N THR A 645 -55.33 -40.22 27.41
CA THR A 645 -56.33 -40.48 28.47
C THR A 645 -55.95 -41.69 29.34
N LYS A 646 -54.86 -42.37 29.00
CA LYS A 646 -54.46 -43.63 29.63
C LYS A 646 -53.93 -43.45 31.06
N ASP A 647 -53.54 -42.24 31.44
CA ASP A 647 -53.03 -41.92 32.79
C ASP A 647 -53.35 -40.45 33.12
N PRO A 648 -54.48 -40.19 33.81
CA PRO A 648 -54.91 -38.83 34.17
C PRO A 648 -53.92 -38.10 35.09
N ASN A 649 -53.27 -38.82 36.01
CA ASN A 649 -52.29 -38.24 36.93
C ASN A 649 -51.04 -37.78 36.16
N TYR A 650 -50.58 -38.62 35.23
CA TYR A 650 -49.47 -38.25 34.36
C TYR A 650 -49.82 -37.09 33.42
N LYS A 651 -51.04 -37.08 32.86
CA LYS A 651 -51.53 -35.96 32.04
C LYS A 651 -51.45 -34.63 32.80
N ALA A 652 -51.82 -34.62 34.08
CA ALA A 652 -51.68 -33.44 34.93
C ALA A 652 -50.20 -33.08 35.17
N ALA A 653 -49.33 -34.08 35.39
CA ALA A 653 -47.90 -33.87 35.64
C ALA A 653 -47.15 -33.23 34.46
N ILE A 654 -47.58 -33.49 33.22
CA ILE A 654 -46.98 -32.95 31.99
C ILE A 654 -47.76 -31.77 31.39
N ALA A 655 -48.80 -31.28 32.05
CA ALA A 655 -49.58 -30.13 31.59
C ALA A 655 -48.73 -28.86 31.68
N SER A 656 -48.12 -28.46 30.56
CA SER A 656 -47.25 -27.30 30.48
C SER A 656 -48.05 -26.00 30.63
N GLY A 657 -47.78 -25.21 31.68
CA GLY A 657 -48.42 -23.90 31.88
C GLY A 657 -47.75 -22.75 31.13
N TYR A 658 -46.47 -22.88 30.72
CA TYR A 658 -45.69 -21.77 30.16
C TYR A 658 -44.70 -22.18 29.07
N SER A 659 -44.38 -21.28 28.13
CA SER A 659 -43.48 -21.55 26.99
C SER A 659 -42.01 -21.71 27.38
N TRP A 660 -41.56 -21.12 28.50
CA TRP A 660 -40.18 -21.22 29.00
C TRP A 660 -39.83 -22.61 29.58
N MET A 661 -40.85 -23.44 29.79
CA MET A 661 -40.75 -24.80 30.29
C MET A 661 -40.32 -25.81 29.21
N HIS A 662 -40.31 -25.41 27.92
CA HIS A 662 -39.88 -26.24 26.79
C HIS A 662 -38.58 -25.68 26.19
N VAL A 663 -37.44 -26.27 26.53
CA VAL A 663 -36.14 -25.81 26.04
C VAL A 663 -35.69 -26.67 24.86
N LYS A 664 -35.54 -26.07 23.70
CA LYS A 664 -35.03 -26.75 22.49
C LYS A 664 -33.55 -27.08 22.63
N ILE A 665 -33.18 -28.31 22.33
CA ILE A 665 -31.80 -28.84 22.38
C ILE A 665 -31.16 -28.89 21.00
#